data_AF-A0A9P5WQR4-F1
#
_entry.id   AF-A0A9P5WQR4-F1
#
_cell.length_a   1.000
_cell.length_b   1.000
_cell.length_c   1.000
_cell.angle_alpha   90.00
_cell.angle_beta   90.00
_cell.angle_gamma   90.00
#
_symmetry.space_group_name_H-M   'P 1'
#
loop_
_entity.id
_entity.type
_entity.pdbx_description
1 polymer ?
#
loop_
_entity_poly.entity_id
_entity_poly.type
_entity_poly.pdbx_seq_one_letter_code
_entity_poly.pdbx_strand_id
1 'polypeptide(L)'
;MDSELRNRKASSTESTVNGVSSSNKMHSISTTSTTTTTVSSESQESYKRDSSESAHSLTELQKENLAKEQEQAAFGKTPNGTIFRVPGTKDMLSEIFDMSKKKSAFDLLTLAVMGVQILMFFTLPKHVTRWLFLVLFLFWRAGYNAGLGYLLKLQSERRGLVAWAKEKGIFDKKRGDGWYEWLKQELTYKMDSDYDFDAVPIEFNTWLLYRQLVDLILMNDFTTYLCFALSWLTFPAGSGFISHLLRWVAGFILVFFNIWVKLDAHRVVKDFAWYWGDFFFLIEQSLTFDGVFEMAPHPMYSVGYAGYYGISLMMASYMVLFVSLIAHAAQFAFLTLVENPHIDKTYNPPQVVKRRAPAPAESALATPATVVSTSSDSITPVDQALSHAPKDVYSSYFRRDLIVFKNFDIFRSNDIFVALIIFYATVIPLLVSNTGPRFLNFMMVIQALVWRIFHSYILGGVLKQQSDNKFYTKHFIKHGGTAQDAFQSWKSIFNLSNSMTYATFFLAAFKMYSIPDDWTYGTVLLRHVLGLALISLHIWASVSVFEVLGDFGWFYGDFFMEESSGGLFYTGIYRFVNNPEKVMGHAAFWGMALICNSWSILILAMFSQVSNFLFLHYVESPHMRKIYGDKIRKDAGVVKTVKAAKILPKKMKEEVSKIREKLEETPEIKDVLQRTKVVSEKAQEIVEGTRGDLNGLVQSVAPRIQEMVSNSKALLESSREKLIVARTWDDMGVYDMSQYSLKVVSDAPQKLNANGIPTFALGQKLTVEWTAPLNHGAKDWIGIYKVSSNNSSKVTTVASKNRYLYIGRDLGLGEAEEGVENHAGKGDGEVYEEEVVWVDEKEICRGRVVFLGDKLPWFQGTFEFRYHHNGRYNVMAVTTPFEIAVESRQGEKEHTVASISQALLPFVQRCYDSDEETMPCTADERFLMINETIAQRIVKGIQLMYGIEFTWEVVAVDMSCLHLALRIFTANRALAPFSTFSDDQSSQAAATAV
;
A
#
# COMPACT_ATOMS: atom_id res chain seq x y z
N MET A 1 -4.96 -10.25 21.41
CA MET A 1 -5.44 -10.84 22.68
C MET A 1 -5.00 -12.31 22.77
N ASP A 2 -3.68 -12.56 22.66
CA ASP A 2 -3.17 -13.84 22.12
C ASP A 2 -2.27 -14.63 23.08
N SER A 3 -2.10 -14.14 24.32
CA SER A 3 -1.20 -14.71 25.33
C SER A 3 -1.80 -15.86 26.14
N GLU A 4 -3.13 -15.97 26.24
CA GLU A 4 -3.77 -16.89 27.21
C GLU A 4 -4.24 -18.22 26.61
N LEU A 5 -4.47 -18.30 25.29
CA LEU A 5 -5.01 -19.50 24.63
C LEU A 5 -4.00 -20.65 24.41
N ARG A 6 -2.74 -20.51 24.85
CA ARG A 6 -1.69 -21.50 24.59
C ARG A 6 -1.59 -22.66 25.59
N ASN A 7 -2.19 -22.55 26.77
CA ASN A 7 -2.05 -23.54 27.85
C ASN A 7 -3.25 -24.53 27.95
N ARG A 8 -3.63 -25.19 26.85
CA ARG A 8 -4.64 -26.28 26.91
C ARG A 8 -4.65 -27.31 25.75
N LYS A 9 -3.50 -27.92 25.43
CA LYS A 9 -3.45 -29.27 24.80
C LYS A 9 -2.06 -29.91 24.86
N ALA A 10 -1.88 -30.86 25.78
CA ALA A 10 -0.77 -31.82 25.81
C ALA A 10 -1.22 -33.10 26.55
N SER A 11 -0.60 -34.23 26.24
CA SER A 11 -0.90 -35.58 26.75
C SER A 11 -2.20 -36.24 26.26
N SER A 12 -2.05 -37.10 25.25
CA SER A 12 -2.87 -38.31 25.04
C SER A 12 -2.12 -39.26 24.09
N THR A 13 -1.17 -40.01 24.63
CA THR A 13 -0.34 -40.96 23.86
C THR A 13 -0.87 -42.38 24.08
N GLU A 14 -1.50 -42.98 23.07
CA GLU A 14 -1.94 -44.38 23.15
C GLU A 14 -0.88 -45.32 22.55
N SER A 15 -0.48 -46.31 23.35
CA SER A 15 0.38 -47.42 22.92
C SER A 15 -0.43 -48.72 22.89
N THR A 16 -0.56 -49.32 21.71
CA THR A 16 -1.14 -50.65 21.50
C THR A 16 -0.34 -51.76 22.19
N VAL A 17 -1.01 -52.83 22.66
CA VAL A 17 -0.75 -54.26 22.32
C VAL A 17 -1.44 -55.23 23.30
N ASN A 18 -2.17 -56.23 22.77
CA ASN A 18 -2.71 -57.46 23.40
C ASN A 18 -3.72 -57.32 24.58
N GLY A 19 -4.59 -58.30 24.85
CA GLY A 19 -4.90 -59.53 24.09
C GLY A 19 -5.93 -60.45 24.79
N VAL A 20 -7.05 -60.71 24.11
CA VAL A 20 -8.18 -61.63 24.39
C VAL A 20 -8.09 -62.59 25.60
N SER A 21 -8.92 -62.36 26.63
CA SER A 21 -9.77 -63.36 27.33
C SER A 21 -10.53 -62.76 28.53
N SER A 22 -11.63 -63.32 29.05
CA SER A 22 -12.79 -64.00 28.43
C SER A 22 -13.90 -64.19 29.51
N SER A 23 -15.19 -64.14 29.11
CA SER A 23 -16.42 -64.57 29.85
C SER A 23 -16.63 -64.10 31.33
N ASN A 24 -17.76 -63.51 31.73
CA ASN A 24 -19.13 -64.00 31.53
C ASN A 24 -20.21 -62.90 31.74
N LYS A 25 -21.46 -63.18 31.35
CA LYS A 25 -22.65 -62.31 31.57
C LYS A 25 -23.52 -62.80 32.73
N MET A 26 -24.22 -61.90 33.44
CA MET A 26 -25.69 -61.80 33.45
C MET A 26 -26.22 -60.56 34.22
N HIS A 27 -27.51 -60.22 34.03
CA HIS A 27 -28.24 -59.09 34.64
C HIS A 27 -28.68 -59.42 36.10
N SER A 28 -29.11 -58.49 36.98
CA SER A 28 -30.28 -57.60 36.78
C SER A 28 -30.62 -56.67 37.97
N ILE A 29 -31.31 -55.56 37.67
CA ILE A 29 -32.34 -54.82 38.46
C ILE A 29 -32.02 -54.33 39.90
N SER A 30 -32.16 -53.00 40.12
CA SER A 30 -33.06 -52.43 41.17
C SER A 30 -33.24 -50.91 41.06
N THR A 31 -34.45 -50.41 41.35
CA THR A 31 -34.77 -49.02 41.74
C THR A 31 -34.55 -48.84 43.28
N THR A 32 -34.87 -47.78 44.03
CA THR A 32 -35.84 -46.65 43.90
C THR A 32 -35.52 -45.58 44.97
N SER A 33 -35.98 -44.33 44.83
CA SER A 33 -36.72 -43.57 45.89
C SER A 33 -37.03 -42.11 45.46
N THR A 34 -38.01 -41.49 46.13
CA THR A 34 -38.60 -40.17 45.82
C THR A 34 -39.03 -39.48 47.13
N THR A 35 -38.99 -38.13 47.23
CA THR A 35 -39.91 -37.27 48.03
C THR A 35 -39.57 -35.76 47.88
N THR A 36 -40.52 -34.98 47.32
CA THR A 36 -41.19 -33.74 47.85
C THR A 36 -40.37 -32.77 48.76
N THR A 37 -40.50 -31.43 48.76
CA THR A 37 -41.77 -30.62 48.77
C THR A 37 -41.58 -29.11 48.45
N THR A 38 -42.56 -28.53 47.74
CA THR A 38 -43.02 -27.11 47.58
C THR A 38 -42.27 -25.88 48.13
N VAL A 39 -42.33 -24.78 47.34
CA VAL A 39 -42.99 -23.49 47.71
C VAL A 39 -43.80 -22.97 46.50
N SER A 40 -44.96 -22.32 46.71
CA SER A 40 -45.83 -21.67 45.70
C SER A 40 -45.68 -20.14 45.72
N SER A 41 -45.86 -19.43 44.61
CA SER A 41 -47.07 -18.65 44.22
C SER A 41 -46.66 -17.59 43.16
N GLU A 42 -47.48 -16.83 42.40
CA GLU A 42 -48.86 -16.84 41.84
C GLU A 42 -48.97 -15.62 40.85
N SER A 43 -49.93 -15.45 39.92
CA SER A 43 -51.07 -16.26 39.44
C SER A 43 -51.55 -15.82 38.02
N GLN A 44 -52.44 -16.64 37.45
CA GLN A 44 -53.58 -16.44 36.52
C GLN A 44 -54.05 -15.02 36.09
N GLU A 45 -54.87 -14.78 35.04
CA GLU A 45 -55.35 -15.46 33.79
C GLU A 45 -56.28 -14.43 33.05
N SER A 46 -56.85 -14.60 31.84
CA SER A 46 -56.60 -15.39 30.61
C SER A 46 -57.76 -15.11 29.61
N TYR A 47 -57.54 -15.25 28.30
CA TYR A 47 -58.65 -15.47 27.33
C TYR A 47 -58.16 -16.21 26.07
N LYS A 48 -58.73 -17.39 25.82
CA LYS A 48 -58.49 -18.20 24.61
C LYS A 48 -59.51 -17.90 23.50
N ARG A 49 -59.10 -18.21 22.26
CA ARG A 49 -59.95 -18.95 21.31
C ARG A 49 -59.09 -19.82 20.40
N ASP A 50 -59.64 -20.97 20.01
CA ASP A 50 -58.89 -22.07 19.40
C ASP A 50 -58.95 -22.06 17.86
N SER A 51 -57.90 -22.57 17.23
CA SER A 51 -58.01 -23.48 16.08
C SER A 51 -56.79 -24.40 16.04
N SER A 52 -57.00 -25.68 15.78
CA SER A 52 -55.99 -26.74 15.89
C SER A 52 -55.39 -27.13 14.54
N GLU A 53 -54.07 -27.39 14.47
CA GLU A 53 -53.52 -28.38 13.55
C GLU A 53 -52.20 -28.98 14.06
N SER A 54 -51.71 -30.04 13.41
CA SER A 54 -50.79 -31.01 14.01
C SER A 54 -49.32 -30.59 14.07
N ALA A 55 -48.76 -30.56 15.29
CA ALA A 55 -47.32 -30.43 15.50
C ALA A 55 -46.58 -31.74 15.18
N HIS A 56 -46.08 -31.87 13.95
CA HIS A 56 -45.15 -32.95 13.61
C HIS A 56 -43.80 -32.75 14.31
N SER A 57 -43.39 -33.73 15.12
CA SER A 57 -42.05 -33.76 15.70
C SER A 57 -41.00 -34.05 14.62
N LEU A 58 -40.03 -33.13 14.47
CA LEU A 58 -38.90 -33.30 13.55
C LEU A 58 -38.10 -34.57 13.91
N THR A 59 -37.83 -35.40 12.92
CA THR A 59 -37.01 -36.61 13.07
C THR A 59 -35.54 -36.27 13.35
N GLU A 60 -34.80 -37.16 14.00
CA GLU A 60 -33.38 -36.92 14.32
C GLU A 60 -32.53 -36.60 13.07
N LEU A 61 -32.87 -37.16 11.91
CA LEU A 61 -32.18 -36.87 10.64
C LEU A 61 -32.50 -35.45 10.14
N GLN A 62 -33.71 -34.94 10.36
CA GLN A 62 -34.04 -33.52 10.14
C GLN A 62 -33.34 -32.61 11.16
N LYS A 63 -33.19 -33.03 12.42
CA LYS A 63 -32.42 -32.28 13.44
C LYS A 63 -30.93 -32.24 13.11
N GLU A 64 -30.34 -33.35 12.66
CA GLU A 64 -28.94 -33.36 12.17
C GLU A 64 -28.75 -32.46 10.96
N ASN A 65 -29.71 -32.44 10.03
CA ASN A 65 -29.63 -31.55 8.86
C ASN A 65 -29.79 -30.09 9.28
N LEU A 66 -30.74 -29.75 10.17
CA LEU A 66 -30.86 -28.41 10.75
C LEU A 66 -29.61 -27.99 11.54
N ALA A 67 -28.98 -28.91 12.27
CA ALA A 67 -27.71 -28.64 12.96
C ALA A 67 -26.56 -28.38 11.96
N LYS A 68 -26.47 -29.17 10.88
CA LYS A 68 -25.48 -28.95 9.80
C LYS A 68 -25.75 -27.66 9.01
N GLU A 69 -27.01 -27.28 8.82
CA GLU A 69 -27.39 -25.97 8.25
C GLU A 69 -27.06 -24.80 9.20
N GLN A 70 -27.16 -25.00 10.52
CA GLN A 70 -26.75 -24.02 11.52
C GLN A 70 -25.22 -23.91 11.64
N GLU A 71 -24.47 -25.01 11.53
CA GLU A 71 -23.00 -24.99 11.43
C GLU A 71 -22.49 -24.39 10.11
N GLN A 72 -23.31 -24.37 9.05
CA GLN A 72 -22.98 -23.78 7.75
C GLN A 72 -23.57 -22.37 7.52
N ALA A 73 -24.38 -21.86 8.44
CA ALA A 73 -24.99 -20.54 8.33
C ALA A 73 -23.95 -19.43 8.51
N ALA A 74 -23.61 -18.75 7.42
CA ALA A 74 -22.76 -17.56 7.48
C ALA A 74 -23.51 -16.40 8.15
N PHE A 75 -22.91 -15.80 9.18
CA PHE A 75 -23.44 -14.61 9.85
C PHE A 75 -22.80 -13.35 9.28
N GLY A 76 -23.65 -12.41 8.87
CA GLY A 76 -23.30 -11.12 8.29
C GLY A 76 -23.52 -10.00 9.28
N LYS A 77 -22.71 -8.95 9.21
CA LYS A 77 -22.73 -7.79 10.09
C LYS A 77 -22.75 -6.51 9.26
N THR A 78 -23.83 -5.74 9.40
CA THR A 78 -23.99 -4.44 8.75
C THR A 78 -23.05 -3.39 9.35
N PRO A 79 -22.80 -2.25 8.66
CA PRO A 79 -22.02 -1.13 9.21
C PRO A 79 -22.57 -0.58 10.54
N ASN A 80 -23.89 -0.71 10.77
CA ASN A 80 -24.57 -0.29 11.99
C ASN A 80 -24.47 -1.32 13.13
N GLY A 81 -23.74 -2.43 12.93
CA GLY A 81 -23.54 -3.48 13.93
C GLY A 81 -24.63 -4.55 13.98
N THR A 82 -25.76 -4.38 13.28
CA THR A 82 -26.83 -5.40 13.20
C THR A 82 -26.29 -6.68 12.54
N ILE A 83 -26.46 -7.81 13.22
CA ILE A 83 -26.08 -9.14 12.75
C ILE A 83 -27.31 -9.83 12.14
N PHE A 84 -27.12 -10.53 11.02
CA PHE A 84 -28.15 -11.30 10.31
C PHE A 84 -27.60 -12.62 9.76
N ARG A 85 -28.45 -13.61 9.50
CA ARG A 85 -28.08 -14.80 8.72
C ARG A 85 -28.00 -14.39 7.26
N VAL A 86 -26.87 -14.66 6.59
CA VAL A 86 -26.69 -14.38 5.15
C VAL A 86 -27.34 -15.53 4.36
N PRO A 87 -28.36 -15.26 3.51
CA PRO A 87 -28.98 -16.29 2.69
C PRO A 87 -28.06 -16.77 1.56
N GLY A 88 -28.25 -18.02 1.14
CA GLY A 88 -27.44 -18.67 0.12
C GLY A 88 -27.54 -18.04 -1.26
N THR A 89 -26.40 -17.80 -1.90
CA THR A 89 -26.31 -17.35 -3.30
C THR A 89 -25.78 -18.46 -4.20
N LYS A 90 -25.99 -18.32 -5.52
CA LYS A 90 -25.52 -19.26 -6.54
C LYS A 90 -24.50 -18.60 -7.47
N ASP A 91 -23.60 -19.44 -8.00
CA ASP A 91 -22.65 -19.10 -9.05
C ASP A 91 -23.39 -18.61 -10.30
N MET A 92 -23.09 -17.39 -10.73
CA MET A 92 -23.59 -16.73 -11.95
C MET A 92 -23.53 -17.63 -13.19
N LEU A 93 -22.48 -18.44 -13.39
CA LEU A 93 -22.40 -19.35 -14.55
C LEU A 93 -23.47 -20.45 -14.47
N SER A 94 -23.84 -20.88 -13.26
CA SER A 94 -24.92 -21.85 -13.03
C SER A 94 -26.32 -21.20 -13.03
N GLU A 95 -26.43 -19.91 -12.72
CA GLU A 95 -27.69 -19.15 -12.85
C GLU A 95 -28.01 -18.86 -14.32
N ILE A 96 -27.04 -18.32 -15.08
CA ILE A 96 -27.24 -17.83 -16.45
C ILE A 96 -27.42 -18.98 -17.45
N PHE A 97 -26.58 -20.02 -17.43
CA PHE A 97 -26.56 -21.05 -18.48
C PHE A 97 -27.44 -22.29 -18.21
N ASP A 98 -27.93 -22.50 -16.97
CA ASP A 98 -28.84 -23.62 -16.69
C ASP A 98 -30.25 -23.37 -17.25
N MET A 99 -30.60 -24.04 -18.35
CA MET A 99 -31.91 -23.92 -18.99
C MET A 99 -33.07 -24.52 -18.18
N SER A 100 -32.81 -25.27 -17.10
CA SER A 100 -33.84 -25.89 -16.26
C SER A 100 -34.49 -24.89 -15.29
N LYS A 101 -33.88 -23.72 -15.08
CA LYS A 101 -34.34 -22.70 -14.11
C LYS A 101 -35.07 -21.55 -14.81
N LYS A 102 -36.03 -20.95 -14.10
CA LYS A 102 -36.60 -19.64 -14.47
C LYS A 102 -35.49 -18.58 -14.47
N LYS A 103 -35.63 -17.57 -15.32
CA LYS A 103 -34.68 -16.47 -15.51
C LYS A 103 -35.33 -15.17 -15.06
N SER A 104 -34.57 -14.33 -14.36
CA SER A 104 -34.96 -12.94 -14.08
C SER A 104 -34.99 -12.11 -15.36
N ALA A 105 -35.62 -10.95 -15.33
CA ALA A 105 -35.52 -9.95 -16.40
C ALA A 105 -34.07 -9.50 -16.63
N PHE A 106 -33.23 -9.47 -15.58
CA PHE A 106 -31.80 -9.16 -15.68
C PHE A 106 -31.00 -10.25 -16.40
N ASP A 107 -31.29 -11.53 -16.16
CA ASP A 107 -30.68 -12.65 -16.90
C ASP A 107 -31.08 -12.62 -18.37
N LEU A 108 -32.38 -12.40 -18.65
CA LEU A 108 -32.91 -12.32 -20.01
C LEU A 108 -32.32 -11.13 -20.78
N LEU A 109 -32.18 -9.97 -20.12
CA LEU A 109 -31.49 -8.80 -20.69
C LEU A 109 -30.02 -9.13 -21.00
N THR A 110 -29.30 -9.75 -20.06
CA THR A 110 -27.88 -10.12 -20.23
C THR A 110 -27.70 -11.08 -21.40
N LEU A 111 -28.49 -12.17 -21.44
CA LEU A 111 -28.50 -13.14 -22.53
C LEU A 111 -28.91 -12.53 -23.88
N ALA A 112 -29.87 -11.60 -23.90
CA ALA A 112 -30.28 -10.92 -25.13
C ALA A 112 -29.16 -10.02 -25.68
N VAL A 113 -28.49 -9.23 -24.83
CA VAL A 113 -27.38 -8.37 -25.25
C VAL A 113 -26.18 -9.19 -25.74
N MET A 114 -25.83 -10.28 -25.06
CA MET A 114 -24.81 -11.24 -25.52
C MET A 114 -25.20 -11.90 -26.85
N GLY A 115 -26.45 -12.32 -26.99
CA GLY A 115 -26.98 -12.95 -28.20
C GLY A 115 -26.94 -12.02 -29.41
N VAL A 116 -27.32 -10.75 -29.22
CA VAL A 116 -27.21 -9.69 -30.25
C VAL A 116 -25.76 -9.44 -30.64
N GLN A 117 -24.82 -9.40 -29.69
CA GLN A 117 -23.39 -9.29 -29.99
C GLN A 117 -22.89 -10.48 -30.82
N ILE A 118 -23.18 -11.72 -30.41
CA ILE A 118 -22.76 -12.92 -31.14
C ILE A 118 -23.37 -12.93 -32.55
N LEU A 119 -24.63 -12.52 -32.71
CA LEU A 119 -25.27 -12.37 -34.02
C LEU A 119 -24.58 -11.30 -34.88
N MET A 120 -24.24 -10.14 -34.31
CA MET A 120 -23.49 -9.07 -35.00
C MET A 120 -22.10 -9.55 -35.44
N PHE A 121 -21.41 -10.38 -34.65
CA PHE A 121 -20.10 -10.93 -35.03
C PHE A 121 -20.16 -11.79 -36.31
N PHE A 122 -21.21 -12.61 -36.47
CA PHE A 122 -21.37 -13.47 -37.64
C PHE A 122 -22.04 -12.79 -38.85
N THR A 123 -22.84 -11.73 -38.64
CA THR A 123 -23.58 -11.06 -39.73
C THR A 123 -22.86 -9.86 -40.33
N LEU A 124 -21.96 -9.18 -39.60
CA LEU A 124 -21.31 -7.96 -40.08
C LEU A 124 -20.03 -8.24 -40.92
N PRO A 125 -19.71 -7.39 -41.91
CA PRO A 125 -18.46 -7.47 -42.63
C PRO A 125 -17.25 -7.30 -41.72
N LYS A 126 -16.20 -8.13 -41.90
CA LYS A 126 -15.01 -8.20 -41.03
C LYS A 126 -14.35 -6.84 -40.68
N HIS A 127 -14.43 -5.84 -41.58
CA HIS A 127 -13.88 -4.51 -41.33
C HIS A 127 -14.71 -3.73 -40.28
N VAL A 128 -16.03 -3.88 -40.27
CA VAL A 128 -16.92 -3.34 -39.24
C VAL A 128 -16.69 -4.10 -37.93
N THR A 129 -16.72 -5.44 -37.98
CA THR A 129 -16.56 -6.33 -36.82
C THR A 129 -15.31 -5.98 -36.00
N ARG A 130 -14.16 -5.79 -36.66
CA ARG A 130 -12.88 -5.48 -35.98
C ARG A 130 -12.88 -4.21 -35.15
N TRP A 131 -13.54 -3.15 -35.61
CA TRP A 131 -13.61 -1.87 -34.91
C TRP A 131 -14.79 -1.82 -33.94
N LEU A 132 -15.95 -2.37 -34.31
CA LEU A 132 -17.11 -2.47 -33.45
C LEU A 132 -16.80 -3.24 -32.17
N PHE A 133 -16.19 -4.43 -32.27
CA PHE A 133 -15.87 -5.22 -31.08
C PHE A 133 -14.70 -4.66 -30.27
N LEU A 134 -13.80 -3.88 -30.88
CA LEU A 134 -12.82 -3.10 -30.12
C LEU A 134 -13.50 -2.02 -29.26
N VAL A 135 -14.41 -1.23 -29.84
CA VAL A 135 -15.14 -0.18 -29.12
C VAL A 135 -16.07 -0.77 -28.07
N LEU A 136 -16.82 -1.83 -28.39
CA LEU A 136 -17.67 -2.51 -27.42
C LEU A 136 -16.86 -3.14 -26.27
N PHE A 137 -15.73 -3.79 -26.55
CA PHE A 137 -14.87 -4.33 -25.50
C PHE A 137 -14.33 -3.20 -24.60
N LEU A 138 -13.82 -2.11 -25.17
CA LEU A 138 -13.33 -0.97 -24.39
C LEU A 138 -14.44 -0.30 -23.57
N PHE A 139 -15.68 -0.26 -24.08
CA PHE A 139 -16.85 0.21 -23.33
C PHE A 139 -17.15 -0.69 -22.12
N TRP A 140 -17.31 -2.00 -22.32
CA TRP A 140 -17.59 -2.94 -21.22
C TRP A 140 -16.44 -3.02 -20.21
N ARG A 141 -15.19 -2.95 -20.69
CA ARG A 141 -13.98 -2.87 -19.87
C ARG A 141 -13.92 -1.59 -19.02
N ALA A 142 -14.28 -0.45 -19.59
CA ALA A 142 -14.43 0.79 -18.84
C ALA A 142 -15.58 0.71 -17.83
N GLY A 143 -16.72 0.10 -18.19
CA GLY A 143 -17.82 -0.21 -17.28
C GLY A 143 -17.35 -1.08 -16.10
N TYR A 144 -16.55 -2.10 -16.36
CA TYR A 144 -16.04 -3.02 -15.34
C TYR A 144 -14.99 -2.38 -14.42
N ASN A 145 -13.93 -1.77 -14.95
CA ASN A 145 -12.84 -1.26 -14.12
C ASN A 145 -13.03 0.19 -13.62
N ALA A 146 -13.73 1.06 -14.36
CA ALA A 146 -13.99 2.44 -13.95
C ALA A 146 -15.43 2.66 -13.46
N GLY A 147 -16.44 2.06 -14.12
CA GLY A 147 -17.84 2.18 -13.74
C GLY A 147 -18.14 1.53 -12.38
N LEU A 148 -17.97 0.22 -12.27
CA LEU A 148 -18.09 -0.49 -10.99
C LEU A 148 -17.09 0.05 -9.96
N GLY A 149 -15.87 0.40 -10.39
CA GLY A 149 -14.86 1.03 -9.52
C GLY A 149 -15.33 2.33 -8.86
N TYR A 150 -16.01 3.20 -9.61
CA TYR A 150 -16.61 4.43 -9.07
C TYR A 150 -17.76 4.13 -8.10
N LEU A 151 -18.67 3.21 -8.44
CA LEU A 151 -19.79 2.83 -7.59
C LEU A 151 -19.32 2.19 -6.27
N LEU A 152 -18.34 1.28 -6.35
CA LEU A 152 -17.69 0.67 -5.18
C LEU A 152 -16.94 1.71 -4.35
N LYS A 153 -16.20 2.64 -4.96
CA LYS A 153 -15.53 3.71 -4.21
C LYS A 153 -16.54 4.59 -3.46
N LEU A 154 -17.61 5.02 -4.12
CA LEU A 154 -18.71 5.79 -3.51
C LEU A 154 -19.40 5.03 -2.38
N GLN A 155 -19.56 3.71 -2.52
CA GLN A 155 -20.10 2.82 -1.49
C GLN A 155 -19.12 2.63 -0.32
N SER A 156 -17.81 2.51 -0.56
CA SER A 156 -16.76 2.41 0.45
C SER A 156 -16.61 3.69 1.27
N GLU A 157 -16.66 4.85 0.62
CA GLU A 157 -16.44 6.16 1.24
C GLU A 157 -17.71 6.71 1.89
N ARG A 158 -18.85 6.68 1.20
CA ARG A 158 -20.09 7.38 1.59
C ARG A 158 -21.32 6.47 1.75
N ARG A 159 -21.18 5.14 1.58
CA ARG A 159 -22.32 4.18 1.50
C ARG A 159 -23.37 4.55 0.44
N GLY A 160 -22.93 5.22 -0.64
CA GLY A 160 -23.83 5.92 -1.56
C GLY A 160 -24.87 5.05 -2.28
N LEU A 161 -24.57 3.79 -2.59
CA LEU A 161 -25.56 2.89 -3.21
C LEU A 161 -26.71 2.57 -2.24
N VAL A 162 -26.37 2.31 -0.98
CA VAL A 162 -27.36 2.05 0.09
C VAL A 162 -28.11 3.33 0.45
N ALA A 163 -27.43 4.47 0.44
CA ALA A 163 -28.05 5.78 0.64
C ALA A 163 -29.11 6.07 -0.43
N TRP A 164 -28.78 5.93 -1.72
CA TRP A 164 -29.73 6.13 -2.82
C TRP A 164 -30.92 5.15 -2.77
N ALA A 165 -30.68 3.89 -2.39
CA ALA A 165 -31.74 2.90 -2.23
C ALA A 165 -32.73 3.27 -1.10
N LYS A 166 -32.21 3.81 0.01
CA LYS A 166 -32.99 4.31 1.16
C LYS A 166 -33.71 5.62 0.87
N GLU A 167 -33.05 6.55 0.19
CA GLU A 167 -33.59 7.85 -0.24
C GLU A 167 -34.80 7.66 -1.15
N LYS A 168 -34.66 6.83 -2.19
CA LYS A 168 -35.71 6.53 -3.16
C LYS A 168 -36.72 5.50 -2.67
N GLY A 169 -36.53 4.92 -1.48
CA GLY A 169 -37.44 3.95 -0.88
C GLY A 169 -37.69 2.69 -1.71
N ILE A 170 -36.78 2.29 -2.60
CA ILE A 170 -37.01 1.19 -3.57
C ILE A 170 -37.20 -0.18 -2.91
N PHE A 171 -36.73 -0.32 -1.66
CA PHE A 171 -36.92 -1.50 -0.81
C PHE A 171 -37.95 -1.26 0.32
N ASP A 172 -38.54 -0.07 0.43
CA ASP A 172 -39.55 0.27 1.43
C ASP A 172 -40.97 0.01 0.91
N LYS A 173 -41.67 -0.97 1.48
CA LYS A 173 -43.08 -1.29 1.15
C LYS A 173 -44.07 -0.10 1.27
N LYS A 174 -43.69 0.97 1.98
CA LYS A 174 -44.48 2.20 2.16
C LYS A 174 -44.12 3.34 1.22
N ARG A 175 -43.10 3.20 0.37
CA ARG A 175 -42.55 4.27 -0.48
C ARG A 175 -42.18 3.83 -1.90
N GLY A 176 -41.89 2.55 -2.12
CA GLY A 176 -41.35 2.04 -3.39
C GLY A 176 -42.38 1.70 -4.47
N ASP A 177 -43.68 1.92 -4.22
CA ASP A 177 -44.80 1.64 -5.14
C ASP A 177 -44.62 0.34 -5.96
N GLY A 178 -44.74 0.40 -7.30
CA GLY A 178 -44.55 -0.76 -8.18
C GLY A 178 -43.09 -1.21 -8.31
N TRP A 179 -42.10 -0.38 -7.95
CA TRP A 179 -40.68 -0.78 -7.97
C TRP A 179 -40.36 -1.76 -6.85
N TYR A 180 -40.96 -1.60 -5.67
CA TYR A 180 -40.80 -2.55 -4.55
C TYR A 180 -41.30 -3.95 -4.94
N GLU A 181 -42.52 -4.07 -5.45
CA GLU A 181 -43.08 -5.39 -5.83
C GLU A 181 -42.34 -6.02 -7.01
N TRP A 182 -41.88 -5.24 -7.99
CA TRP A 182 -41.08 -5.76 -9.11
C TRP A 182 -39.69 -6.22 -8.66
N LEU A 183 -38.92 -5.39 -7.94
CA LEU A 183 -37.60 -5.76 -7.42
C LEU A 183 -37.68 -6.97 -6.48
N LYS A 184 -38.76 -7.08 -5.69
CA LYS A 184 -39.03 -8.24 -4.85
C LYS A 184 -39.19 -9.53 -5.65
N GLN A 185 -39.97 -9.50 -6.73
CA GLN A 185 -40.12 -10.67 -7.61
C GLN A 185 -38.80 -11.03 -8.30
N GLU A 186 -38.09 -10.05 -8.87
CA GLU A 186 -36.82 -10.30 -9.59
C GLU A 186 -35.70 -10.84 -8.69
N LEU A 187 -35.51 -10.28 -7.49
CA LEU A 187 -34.47 -10.76 -6.57
C LEU A 187 -34.84 -12.11 -5.93
N THR A 188 -36.10 -12.31 -5.53
CA THR A 188 -36.55 -13.61 -5.00
C THR A 188 -36.49 -14.73 -6.05
N TYR A 189 -36.57 -14.44 -7.36
CA TYR A 189 -36.43 -15.47 -8.41
C TYR A 189 -35.03 -16.11 -8.49
N LYS A 190 -33.97 -15.44 -8.02
CA LYS A 190 -32.60 -15.99 -8.02
C LYS A 190 -32.25 -16.78 -6.75
N MET A 191 -32.75 -16.32 -5.60
CA MET A 191 -32.42 -16.89 -4.28
C MET A 191 -33.11 -18.24 -4.04
N ASP A 192 -32.79 -18.90 -2.92
CA ASP A 192 -33.49 -20.11 -2.44
C ASP A 192 -34.47 -19.77 -1.30
N SER A 193 -35.13 -20.78 -0.74
CA SER A 193 -36.20 -20.63 0.27
C SER A 193 -35.75 -20.12 1.65
N ASP A 194 -34.46 -19.80 1.82
CA ASP A 194 -33.88 -19.17 3.01
C ASP A 194 -33.81 -17.63 2.90
N TYR A 195 -34.15 -17.06 1.75
CA TYR A 195 -34.21 -15.61 1.52
C TYR A 195 -35.62 -15.04 1.71
N ASP A 196 -35.78 -14.15 2.69
CA ASP A 196 -36.92 -13.24 2.81
C ASP A 196 -36.47 -11.79 2.58
N PHE A 197 -36.99 -11.19 1.51
CA PHE A 197 -36.72 -9.82 1.07
C PHE A 197 -37.00 -8.76 2.15
N ASP A 198 -38.02 -8.96 3.00
CA ASP A 198 -38.41 -7.97 4.02
C ASP A 198 -37.65 -8.15 5.36
N ALA A 199 -37.00 -9.31 5.57
CA ALA A 199 -36.30 -9.63 6.82
C ALA A 199 -34.78 -9.38 6.78
N VAL A 200 -34.18 -9.31 5.57
CA VAL A 200 -32.75 -9.00 5.40
C VAL A 200 -32.47 -7.49 5.44
N PRO A 201 -31.26 -7.05 5.85
CA PRO A 201 -30.90 -5.64 5.82
C PRO A 201 -30.89 -5.04 4.41
N ILE A 202 -31.12 -3.73 4.32
CA ILE A 202 -31.10 -2.98 3.05
C ILE A 202 -29.75 -3.08 2.33
N GLU A 203 -28.65 -3.22 3.07
CA GLU A 203 -27.30 -3.48 2.55
C GLU A 203 -27.25 -4.76 1.70
N PHE A 204 -27.96 -5.82 2.11
CA PHE A 204 -27.99 -7.11 1.40
C PHE A 204 -28.82 -7.03 0.12
N ASN A 205 -30.02 -6.43 0.16
CA ASN A 205 -30.85 -6.24 -1.04
C ASN A 205 -30.19 -5.28 -2.05
N THR A 206 -29.49 -4.24 -1.57
CA THR A 206 -28.70 -3.35 -2.43
C THR A 206 -27.52 -4.10 -3.07
N TRP A 207 -26.85 -5.00 -2.33
CA TRP A 207 -25.80 -5.85 -2.88
C TRP A 207 -26.33 -6.85 -3.92
N LEU A 208 -27.47 -7.51 -3.68
CA LEU A 208 -28.08 -8.41 -4.67
C LEU A 208 -28.47 -7.69 -5.97
N LEU A 209 -28.95 -6.45 -5.89
CA LEU A 209 -29.22 -5.61 -7.06
C LEU A 209 -27.93 -5.18 -7.77
N TYR A 210 -26.88 -4.84 -7.01
CA TYR A 210 -25.55 -4.56 -7.56
C TYR A 210 -24.95 -5.77 -8.30
N ARG A 211 -25.15 -7.01 -7.80
CA ARG A 211 -24.72 -8.24 -8.51
C ARG A 211 -25.29 -8.32 -9.93
N GLN A 212 -26.56 -7.94 -10.15
CA GLN A 212 -27.18 -7.99 -11.48
C GLN A 212 -26.48 -7.04 -12.49
N LEU A 213 -25.96 -5.90 -12.01
CA LEU A 213 -25.15 -4.98 -12.82
C LEU A 213 -23.75 -5.55 -13.11
N VAL A 214 -23.14 -6.25 -12.14
CA VAL A 214 -21.86 -6.93 -12.34
C VAL A 214 -21.99 -8.08 -13.35
N ASP A 215 -23.02 -8.92 -13.23
CA ASP A 215 -23.31 -10.03 -14.15
C ASP A 215 -23.43 -9.52 -15.60
N LEU A 216 -24.25 -8.48 -15.81
CA LEU A 216 -24.45 -7.84 -17.11
C LEU A 216 -23.13 -7.32 -17.69
N ILE A 217 -22.31 -6.61 -16.92
CA ILE A 217 -21.06 -6.02 -17.40
C ILE A 217 -20.00 -7.10 -17.66
N LEU A 218 -19.83 -8.06 -16.74
CA LEU A 218 -18.78 -9.08 -16.79
C LEU A 218 -18.98 -10.07 -17.95
N MET A 219 -20.23 -10.50 -18.19
CA MET A 219 -20.54 -11.42 -19.30
C MET A 219 -20.39 -10.75 -20.68
N ASN A 220 -20.71 -9.45 -20.77
CA ASN A 220 -20.54 -8.71 -22.01
C ASN A 220 -19.08 -8.28 -22.27
N ASP A 221 -18.30 -7.94 -21.25
CA ASP A 221 -16.84 -7.76 -21.37
C ASP A 221 -16.17 -9.03 -21.94
N PHE A 222 -16.46 -10.20 -21.36
CA PHE A 222 -15.92 -11.47 -21.83
C PHE A 222 -16.37 -11.82 -23.26
N THR A 223 -17.67 -11.68 -23.56
CA THR A 223 -18.22 -12.00 -24.90
C THR A 223 -17.65 -11.08 -25.97
N THR A 224 -17.56 -9.78 -25.70
CA THR A 224 -16.98 -8.81 -26.65
C THR A 224 -15.48 -8.96 -26.80
N TYR A 225 -14.73 -9.33 -25.75
CA TYR A 225 -13.31 -9.66 -25.85
C TYR A 225 -13.06 -10.86 -26.78
N LEU A 226 -13.85 -11.94 -26.66
CA LEU A 226 -13.72 -13.10 -27.54
C LEU A 226 -14.05 -12.75 -29.00
N CYS A 227 -15.15 -12.02 -29.24
CA CYS A 227 -15.54 -11.58 -30.58
C CYS A 227 -14.48 -10.64 -31.19
N PHE A 228 -13.94 -9.71 -30.40
CA PHE A 228 -12.81 -8.86 -30.79
C PHE A 228 -11.60 -9.71 -31.19
N ALA A 229 -11.13 -10.60 -30.31
CA ALA A 229 -9.94 -11.41 -30.55
C ALA A 229 -10.07 -12.26 -31.82
N LEU A 230 -11.21 -12.95 -32.00
CA LEU A 230 -11.48 -13.79 -33.17
C LEU A 230 -11.56 -12.97 -34.48
N SER A 231 -12.08 -11.73 -34.44
CA SER A 231 -12.09 -10.84 -35.62
C SER A 231 -10.68 -10.45 -36.10
N TRP A 232 -9.70 -10.52 -35.19
CA TRP A 232 -8.29 -10.23 -35.42
C TRP A 232 -7.39 -11.48 -35.53
N LEU A 233 -7.96 -12.68 -35.69
CA LEU A 233 -7.21 -13.90 -35.99
C LEU A 233 -6.35 -13.75 -37.26
N THR A 234 -5.07 -14.07 -37.15
CA THR A 234 -4.12 -14.12 -38.28
C THR A 234 -3.31 -15.42 -38.33
N PHE A 235 -2.94 -15.79 -39.56
CA PHE A 235 -1.97 -16.83 -39.85
C PHE A 235 -0.77 -16.14 -40.54
N PRO A 236 0.31 -15.84 -39.80
CA PRO A 236 1.52 -15.25 -40.39
C PRO A 236 2.07 -16.13 -41.50
N ALA A 237 2.37 -15.52 -42.65
CA ALA A 237 3.03 -16.22 -43.75
C ALA A 237 4.50 -16.50 -43.39
N GLY A 238 5.03 -17.65 -43.83
CA GLY A 238 6.43 -18.02 -43.63
C GLY A 238 6.76 -18.69 -42.29
N SER A 239 5.88 -18.65 -41.27
CA SER A 239 6.06 -19.49 -40.09
C SER A 239 5.76 -20.96 -40.41
N GLY A 240 6.74 -21.85 -40.23
CA GLY A 240 6.55 -23.29 -40.47
C GLY A 240 5.51 -23.91 -39.52
N PHE A 241 4.92 -25.05 -39.92
CA PHE A 241 3.87 -25.76 -39.17
C PHE A 241 4.18 -25.92 -37.67
N ILE A 242 5.42 -26.28 -37.31
CA ILE A 242 5.87 -26.44 -35.92
C ILE A 242 5.73 -25.15 -35.11
N SER A 243 5.99 -23.97 -35.72
CA SER A 243 5.80 -22.68 -35.06
C SER A 243 4.33 -22.40 -34.77
N HIS A 244 3.42 -22.66 -35.72
CA HIS A 244 1.98 -22.57 -35.48
C HIS A 244 1.52 -23.56 -34.40
N LEU A 245 1.97 -24.81 -34.44
CA LEU A 245 1.62 -25.84 -33.47
C LEU A 245 2.05 -25.44 -32.05
N LEU A 246 3.31 -25.04 -31.86
CA LEU A 246 3.82 -24.55 -30.57
C LEU A 246 3.06 -23.31 -30.09
N ARG A 247 2.74 -22.37 -30.98
CA ARG A 247 1.97 -21.16 -30.67
C ARG A 247 0.56 -21.48 -30.15
N TRP A 248 -0.16 -22.38 -30.82
CA TRP A 248 -1.50 -22.78 -30.42
C TRP A 248 -1.49 -23.65 -29.15
N VAL A 249 -0.55 -24.59 -29.02
CA VAL A 249 -0.39 -25.42 -27.80
C VAL A 249 -0.06 -24.55 -26.58
N ALA A 250 0.89 -23.61 -26.69
CA ALA A 250 1.19 -22.67 -25.62
C ALA A 250 0.00 -21.77 -25.28
N GLY A 251 -0.74 -21.30 -26.28
CA GLY A 251 -1.97 -20.53 -26.09
C GLY A 251 -3.05 -21.30 -25.33
N PHE A 252 -3.35 -22.54 -25.73
CA PHE A 252 -4.27 -23.41 -25.02
C PHE A 252 -3.82 -23.69 -23.57
N ILE A 253 -2.53 -23.95 -23.33
CA ILE A 253 -1.98 -24.14 -21.98
C ILE A 253 -2.26 -22.91 -21.10
N LEU A 254 -2.01 -21.71 -21.64
CA LEU A 254 -2.28 -20.45 -20.92
C LEU A 254 -3.77 -20.22 -20.66
N VAL A 255 -4.66 -20.59 -21.59
CA VAL A 255 -6.13 -20.50 -21.42
C VAL A 255 -6.65 -21.52 -20.40
N PHE A 256 -6.23 -22.79 -20.46
CA PHE A 256 -6.63 -23.79 -19.48
C PHE A 256 -6.10 -23.49 -18.07
N PHE A 257 -4.86 -22.99 -17.96
CA PHE A 257 -4.32 -22.49 -16.70
C PHE A 257 -5.15 -21.31 -16.16
N ASN A 258 -5.59 -20.39 -17.04
CA ASN A 258 -6.43 -19.26 -16.66
C ASN A 258 -7.79 -19.69 -16.11
N ILE A 259 -8.46 -20.62 -16.79
CA ILE A 259 -9.75 -21.19 -16.35
C ILE A 259 -9.58 -21.89 -15.00
N TRP A 260 -8.53 -22.71 -14.83
CA TRP A 260 -8.22 -23.35 -13.55
C TRP A 260 -7.98 -22.32 -12.43
N VAL A 261 -7.21 -21.27 -12.68
CA VAL A 261 -6.99 -20.19 -11.69
C VAL A 261 -8.30 -19.50 -11.29
N LYS A 262 -9.20 -19.23 -12.24
CA LYS A 262 -10.48 -18.57 -11.96
C LYS A 262 -11.43 -19.48 -11.16
N LEU A 263 -11.54 -20.76 -11.53
CA LEU A 263 -12.37 -21.74 -10.82
C LEU A 263 -11.84 -22.04 -9.40
N ASP A 264 -10.53 -22.19 -9.23
CA ASP A 264 -9.94 -22.43 -7.90
C ASP A 264 -10.00 -21.18 -7.01
N ALA A 265 -9.89 -19.98 -7.59
CA ALA A 265 -10.12 -18.75 -6.85
C ALA A 265 -11.57 -18.65 -6.36
N HIS A 266 -12.56 -18.88 -7.24
CA HIS A 266 -13.99 -18.85 -6.90
C HIS A 266 -14.34 -19.88 -5.82
N ARG A 267 -13.76 -21.10 -5.91
CA ARG A 267 -13.88 -22.16 -4.88
C ARG A 267 -13.50 -21.66 -3.47
N VAL A 268 -12.49 -20.80 -3.37
CA VAL A 268 -11.98 -20.26 -2.10
C VAL A 268 -12.77 -19.04 -1.63
N VAL A 269 -12.92 -17.99 -2.45
CA VAL A 269 -13.51 -16.71 -2.01
C VAL A 269 -15.04 -16.69 -1.90
N LYS A 270 -15.72 -17.59 -2.64
CA LYS A 270 -17.18 -17.61 -2.83
C LYS A 270 -17.75 -16.35 -3.48
N ASP A 271 -19.03 -16.42 -3.84
CA ASP A 271 -19.80 -15.34 -4.44
C ASP A 271 -19.66 -14.02 -3.66
N PHE A 272 -19.73 -14.06 -2.32
CA PHE A 272 -19.67 -12.87 -1.45
C PHE A 272 -18.49 -11.95 -1.79
N ALA A 273 -17.26 -12.48 -1.77
CA ALA A 273 -16.07 -11.70 -2.07
C ALA A 273 -15.75 -11.62 -3.57
N TRP A 274 -16.31 -12.50 -4.41
CA TRP A 274 -16.26 -12.35 -5.88
C TRP A 274 -17.09 -11.13 -6.37
N TYR A 275 -18.16 -10.78 -5.65
CA TYR A 275 -19.03 -9.64 -5.94
C TYR A 275 -18.82 -8.46 -4.95
N TRP A 276 -17.64 -8.34 -4.32
CA TRP A 276 -17.27 -7.22 -3.44
C TRP A 276 -18.30 -6.90 -2.33
N GLY A 277 -18.87 -7.94 -1.70
CA GLY A 277 -19.90 -7.79 -0.67
C GLY A 277 -19.43 -7.08 0.60
N ASP A 278 -18.13 -7.07 0.86
CA ASP A 278 -17.46 -6.35 1.95
C ASP A 278 -17.66 -4.82 1.90
N PHE A 279 -17.89 -4.28 0.70
CA PHE A 279 -18.30 -2.88 0.51
C PHE A 279 -19.71 -2.57 1.07
N PHE A 280 -20.54 -3.59 1.30
CA PHE A 280 -21.92 -3.45 1.79
C PHE A 280 -22.05 -3.91 3.25
N PHE A 281 -21.61 -5.11 3.57
CA PHE A 281 -21.66 -5.72 4.90
C PHE A 281 -20.49 -6.70 5.08
N LEU A 282 -20.08 -6.97 6.31
CA LEU A 282 -19.02 -7.95 6.60
C LEU A 282 -19.62 -9.33 6.88
N ILE A 283 -18.85 -10.40 6.71
CA ILE A 283 -19.21 -11.76 7.15
C ILE A 283 -18.17 -12.24 8.16
N GLU A 284 -18.61 -12.93 9.22
CA GLU A 284 -17.73 -13.54 10.23
C GLU A 284 -17.09 -14.86 9.70
N GLN A 285 -16.39 -14.77 8.57
CA GLN A 285 -15.66 -15.87 7.95
C GLN A 285 -14.15 -15.60 7.99
N SER A 286 -13.38 -16.59 8.43
CA SER A 286 -11.91 -16.51 8.42
C SER A 286 -11.35 -16.65 7.00
N LEU A 287 -10.37 -15.80 6.65
CA LEU A 287 -9.68 -15.80 5.36
C LEU A 287 -8.85 -17.09 5.18
N THR A 288 -9.45 -18.11 4.57
CA THR A 288 -8.81 -19.39 4.27
C THR A 288 -7.93 -19.29 3.03
N PHE A 289 -6.64 -18.97 3.23
CA PHE A 289 -5.65 -18.89 2.15
C PHE A 289 -5.25 -20.29 1.60
N ASP A 290 -6.16 -20.91 0.85
CA ASP A 290 -6.00 -22.18 0.15
C ASP A 290 -5.73 -21.98 -1.37
N GLY A 291 -5.27 -23.03 -2.05
CA GLY A 291 -5.21 -23.10 -3.50
C GLY A 291 -4.34 -22.01 -4.14
N VAL A 292 -4.90 -21.31 -5.13
CA VAL A 292 -4.22 -20.21 -5.84
C VAL A 292 -3.89 -18.99 -4.98
N PHE A 293 -4.47 -18.84 -3.78
CA PHE A 293 -4.11 -17.77 -2.83
C PHE A 293 -2.84 -18.08 -1.99
N GLU A 294 -2.29 -19.29 -2.12
CA GLU A 294 -0.88 -19.57 -1.77
C GLU A 294 0.10 -19.14 -2.88
N MET A 295 -0.36 -18.99 -4.13
CA MET A 295 0.50 -18.73 -5.29
C MET A 295 0.67 -17.22 -5.58
N ALA A 296 -0.37 -16.41 -5.38
CA ALA A 296 -0.35 -14.95 -5.59
C ALA A 296 -1.33 -14.25 -4.62
N PRO A 297 -1.16 -12.94 -4.33
CA PRO A 297 -2.07 -12.21 -3.43
C PRO A 297 -3.46 -12.02 -4.04
N HIS A 298 -3.52 -11.49 -5.27
CA HIS A 298 -4.75 -11.36 -6.07
C HIS A 298 -4.62 -12.26 -7.31
N PRO A 299 -4.78 -13.58 -7.17
CA PRO A 299 -4.58 -14.52 -8.28
C PRO A 299 -5.54 -14.24 -9.43
N MET A 300 -6.76 -13.79 -9.14
CA MET A 300 -7.78 -13.43 -10.15
C MET A 300 -7.35 -12.30 -11.09
N TYR A 301 -6.45 -11.41 -10.65
CA TYR A 301 -6.04 -10.20 -11.37
C TYR A 301 -4.62 -10.26 -11.93
N SER A 302 -3.80 -11.20 -11.48
CA SER A 302 -2.39 -11.34 -11.89
C SER A 302 -2.21 -12.54 -12.82
N VAL A 303 -1.96 -13.73 -12.27
CA VAL A 303 -1.93 -15.01 -13.02
C VAL A 303 -3.27 -15.28 -13.73
N GLY A 304 -4.37 -14.77 -13.19
CA GLY A 304 -5.73 -14.77 -13.74
C GLY A 304 -5.94 -13.93 -15.00
N TYR A 305 -4.89 -13.33 -15.57
CA TYR A 305 -4.88 -12.74 -16.92
C TYR A 305 -4.06 -13.54 -17.95
N ALA A 306 -3.43 -14.66 -17.57
CA ALA A 306 -2.66 -15.51 -18.49
C ALA A 306 -3.43 -15.92 -19.77
N GLY A 307 -4.75 -16.12 -19.68
CA GLY A 307 -5.61 -16.49 -20.80
C GLY A 307 -5.74 -15.40 -21.86
N TYR A 308 -5.67 -14.12 -21.48
CA TYR A 308 -5.66 -13.00 -22.43
C TYR A 308 -4.40 -13.08 -23.31
N TYR A 309 -3.23 -13.31 -22.70
CA TYR A 309 -1.99 -13.52 -23.43
C TYR A 309 -2.01 -14.80 -24.27
N GLY A 310 -2.57 -15.90 -23.76
CA GLY A 310 -2.78 -17.13 -24.53
C GLY A 310 -3.63 -16.92 -25.79
N ILE A 311 -4.73 -16.18 -25.67
CA ILE A 311 -5.57 -15.78 -26.80
C ILE A 311 -4.81 -14.87 -27.77
N SER A 312 -4.07 -13.86 -27.29
CA SER A 312 -3.26 -12.99 -28.16
C SER A 312 -2.21 -13.77 -28.96
N LEU A 313 -1.61 -14.81 -28.35
CA LEU A 313 -0.65 -15.71 -28.96
C LEU A 313 -1.33 -16.60 -30.03
N MET A 314 -2.51 -17.15 -29.74
CA MET A 314 -3.31 -17.93 -30.71
C MET A 314 -3.72 -17.07 -31.91
N MET A 315 -4.18 -15.83 -31.69
CA MET A 315 -4.60 -14.92 -32.75
C MET A 315 -3.42 -14.32 -33.54
N ALA A 316 -2.21 -14.32 -32.97
CA ALA A 316 -0.98 -13.71 -33.53
C ALA A 316 -1.13 -12.24 -33.95
N SER A 317 -1.96 -11.49 -33.23
CA SER A 317 -2.25 -10.09 -33.52
C SER A 317 -1.70 -9.18 -32.42
N TYR A 318 -0.83 -8.25 -32.80
CA TYR A 318 -0.35 -7.20 -31.91
C TYR A 318 -1.51 -6.34 -31.36
N MET A 319 -2.57 -6.12 -32.14
CA MET A 319 -3.76 -5.40 -31.65
C MET A 319 -4.45 -6.16 -30.51
N VAL A 320 -4.54 -7.48 -30.60
CA VAL A 320 -5.08 -8.29 -29.49
C VAL A 320 -4.14 -8.22 -28.29
N LEU A 321 -2.82 -8.36 -28.48
CA LEU A 321 -1.83 -8.27 -27.39
C LEU A 321 -1.86 -6.93 -26.65
N PHE A 322 -1.94 -5.79 -27.34
CA PHE A 322 -2.00 -4.48 -26.68
C PHE A 322 -3.33 -4.25 -25.98
N VAL A 323 -4.44 -4.73 -26.53
CA VAL A 323 -5.75 -4.67 -25.86
C VAL A 323 -5.79 -5.61 -24.65
N SER A 324 -5.13 -6.78 -24.70
CA SER A 324 -4.88 -7.63 -23.51
C SER A 324 -4.09 -6.89 -22.43
N LEU A 325 -3.03 -6.18 -22.81
CA LEU A 325 -2.18 -5.42 -21.88
C LEU A 325 -2.95 -4.24 -21.25
N ILE A 326 -3.75 -3.51 -22.03
CA ILE A 326 -4.61 -2.43 -21.53
C ILE A 326 -5.67 -2.98 -20.56
N ALA A 327 -6.31 -4.11 -20.90
CA ALA A 327 -7.32 -4.76 -20.04
C ALA A 327 -6.73 -5.19 -18.68
N HIS A 328 -5.51 -5.72 -18.68
CA HIS A 328 -4.78 -6.15 -17.48
C HIS A 328 -4.26 -4.95 -16.66
N ALA A 329 -3.79 -3.88 -17.32
CA ALA A 329 -3.41 -2.63 -16.66
C ALA A 329 -4.61 -1.93 -16.01
N ALA A 330 -5.79 -1.94 -16.66
CA ALA A 330 -7.04 -1.44 -16.09
C ALA A 330 -7.47 -2.25 -14.85
N GLN A 331 -7.22 -3.57 -14.83
CA GLN A 331 -7.43 -4.39 -13.63
C GLN A 331 -6.51 -3.98 -12.47
N PHE A 332 -5.22 -3.75 -12.73
CA PHE A 332 -4.29 -3.29 -11.70
C PHE A 332 -4.63 -1.87 -11.20
N ALA A 333 -5.12 -0.98 -12.07
CA ALA A 333 -5.62 0.33 -11.67
C ALA A 333 -6.87 0.24 -10.79
N PHE A 334 -7.82 -0.64 -11.10
CA PHE A 334 -8.96 -0.93 -10.21
C PHE A 334 -8.50 -1.47 -8.85
N LEU A 335 -7.54 -2.41 -8.85
CA LEU A 335 -6.97 -2.99 -7.64
C LEU A 335 -6.33 -1.91 -6.75
N THR A 336 -5.49 -1.03 -7.30
CA THR A 336 -4.75 -0.04 -6.50
C THR A 336 -5.57 1.19 -6.12
N LEU A 337 -6.59 1.57 -6.90
CA LEU A 337 -7.38 2.79 -6.67
C LEU A 337 -8.73 2.56 -5.97
N VAL A 338 -9.21 1.31 -5.88
CA VAL A 338 -10.53 0.98 -5.31
C VAL A 338 -10.45 -0.19 -4.32
N GLU A 339 -9.94 -1.35 -4.73
CA GLU A 339 -10.00 -2.56 -3.90
C GLU A 339 -9.00 -2.52 -2.73
N ASN A 340 -7.71 -2.23 -2.96
CA ASN A 340 -6.71 -2.13 -1.89
C ASN A 340 -7.06 -1.04 -0.85
N PRO A 341 -7.44 0.20 -1.22
CA PRO A 341 -7.86 1.21 -0.24
C PRO A 341 -9.09 0.80 0.58
N HIS A 342 -9.98 -0.04 0.05
CA HIS A 342 -11.07 -0.62 0.83
C HIS A 342 -10.56 -1.73 1.77
N ILE A 343 -9.76 -2.67 1.27
CA ILE A 343 -9.19 -3.76 2.07
C ILE A 343 -8.40 -3.21 3.27
N ASP A 344 -7.55 -2.20 3.06
CA ASP A 344 -6.76 -1.62 4.14
C ASP A 344 -7.64 -0.87 5.16
N LYS A 345 -8.65 -0.13 4.70
CA LYS A 345 -9.64 0.54 5.55
C LYS A 345 -10.47 -0.45 6.39
N THR A 346 -10.81 -1.61 5.84
CA THR A 346 -11.75 -2.58 6.42
C THR A 346 -11.06 -3.65 7.27
N TYR A 347 -9.92 -4.18 6.82
CA TYR A 347 -9.24 -5.34 7.42
C TYR A 347 -7.89 -5.01 8.07
N ASN A 348 -7.23 -3.91 7.66
CA ASN A 348 -5.99 -3.42 8.27
C ASN A 348 -6.19 -2.03 8.95
N PRO A 349 -7.25 -1.81 9.75
CA PRO A 349 -7.43 -0.52 10.41
C PRO A 349 -6.21 -0.20 11.28
N PRO A 350 -5.69 1.04 11.25
CA PRO A 350 -4.49 1.41 11.99
C PRO A 350 -4.67 1.07 13.45
N GLN A 351 -3.77 0.24 14.01
CA GLN A 351 -3.94 -0.25 15.37
C GLN A 351 -3.87 0.92 16.34
N VAL A 352 -4.98 1.16 17.05
CA VAL A 352 -5.02 2.07 18.19
C VAL A 352 -4.10 1.48 19.27
N VAL A 353 -2.87 1.99 19.31
CA VAL A 353 -1.81 1.50 20.21
C VAL A 353 -2.22 1.86 21.63
N LYS A 354 -2.83 0.91 22.33
CA LYS A 354 -3.27 1.12 23.71
C LYS A 354 -2.08 1.54 24.57
N ARG A 355 -2.18 2.77 25.09
CA ARG A 355 -1.24 3.42 26.02
C ARG A 355 -0.67 2.40 27.00
N ARG A 356 0.66 2.33 27.11
CA ARG A 356 1.32 1.51 28.12
C ARG A 356 0.99 2.13 29.47
N ALA A 357 0.09 1.51 30.23
CA ALA A 357 -0.29 2.00 31.55
C ALA A 357 0.98 2.23 32.41
N PRO A 358 1.11 3.38 33.09
CA PRO A 358 2.21 3.59 34.02
C PRO A 358 2.25 2.45 35.03
N ALA A 359 3.45 1.87 35.24
CA ALA A 359 3.61 0.84 36.26
C ALA A 359 3.24 1.45 37.63
N PRO A 360 2.36 0.81 38.42
CA PRO A 360 2.04 1.32 39.75
C PRO A 360 3.30 1.45 40.59
N ALA A 361 3.49 2.61 41.23
CA ALA A 361 4.60 2.85 42.14
C ALA A 361 4.33 2.12 43.48
N GLU A 362 4.47 0.79 43.48
CA GLU A 362 4.25 -0.02 44.68
C GLU A 362 5.34 0.24 45.74
N SER A 363 4.94 1.01 46.75
CA SER A 363 5.30 0.75 48.15
C SER A 363 6.79 0.69 48.48
N ALA A 364 7.46 1.85 48.36
CA ALA A 364 8.75 2.09 49.01
C ALA A 364 8.59 2.15 50.56
N LEU A 365 8.46 0.97 51.20
CA LEU A 365 8.38 0.84 52.65
C LEU A 365 9.19 -0.35 53.17
N ALA A 366 10.52 -0.22 53.13
CA ALA A 366 11.46 -1.06 53.84
C ALA A 366 12.20 -0.24 54.92
N THR A 367 12.41 -0.82 56.10
CA THR A 367 12.91 -0.14 57.31
C THR A 367 14.39 0.30 57.18
N PRO A 368 14.79 1.39 57.87
CA PRO A 368 16.14 1.94 57.72
C PRO A 368 17.19 1.11 58.47
N ALA A 369 18.34 0.90 57.85
CA ALA A 369 19.54 0.31 58.46
C ALA A 369 20.70 1.32 58.44
N THR A 370 21.47 1.36 59.52
CA THR A 370 22.37 2.47 59.85
C THR A 370 23.62 2.57 58.97
N VAL A 371 23.98 3.81 58.66
CA VAL A 371 25.23 4.28 58.04
C VAL A 371 26.50 3.56 58.54
N VAL A 372 27.35 3.12 57.61
CA VAL A 372 28.80 3.32 57.72
C VAL A 372 29.29 3.90 56.39
N SER A 373 29.93 5.07 56.44
CA SER A 373 30.46 5.78 55.29
C SER A 373 32.00 5.74 55.28
N THR A 374 32.59 5.28 54.18
CA THR A 374 34.01 5.50 53.86
C THR A 374 34.12 6.10 52.46
N SER A 375 34.87 7.18 52.35
CA SER A 375 34.98 8.01 51.15
C SER A 375 36.13 7.60 50.24
N SER A 376 35.87 7.50 48.94
CA SER A 376 36.88 7.67 47.89
C SER A 376 36.23 8.13 46.59
N ASP A 377 36.92 8.98 45.84
CA ASP A 377 36.39 9.63 44.65
C ASP A 377 36.14 8.64 43.50
N SER A 378 34.96 8.70 42.89
CA SER A 378 34.77 8.21 41.52
C SER A 378 33.64 8.97 40.81
N ILE A 379 34.02 9.70 39.77
CA ILE A 379 33.10 10.21 38.75
C ILE A 379 32.43 8.98 38.11
N THR A 380 31.15 8.78 38.37
CA THR A 380 30.36 7.67 37.78
C THR A 380 29.40 8.21 36.72
N PRO A 381 29.28 7.59 35.53
CA PRO A 381 28.90 8.32 34.32
C PRO A 381 27.44 8.08 33.89
N VAL A 382 27.10 8.70 32.76
CA VAL A 382 25.83 8.57 32.01
C VAL A 382 25.45 7.10 31.69
N ASP A 383 26.40 6.17 31.76
CA ASP A 383 26.24 4.76 31.39
C ASP A 383 25.15 4.00 32.16
N GLN A 384 24.84 4.39 33.41
CA GLN A 384 23.85 3.67 34.21
C GLN A 384 22.38 3.94 33.78
N ALA A 385 22.15 4.94 32.92
CA ALA A 385 20.87 5.14 32.24
C ALA A 385 20.72 4.28 30.97
N LEU A 386 21.82 3.79 30.40
CA LEU A 386 21.83 3.00 29.16
C LEU A 386 21.54 1.50 29.39
N SER A 387 21.68 1.00 30.62
CA SER A 387 21.58 -0.44 30.94
C SER A 387 20.17 -1.02 30.94
N HIS A 388 19.11 -0.19 30.97
CA HIS A 388 17.72 -0.63 31.14
C HIS A 388 16.79 -0.37 29.95
N ALA A 389 17.30 0.18 28.84
CA ALA A 389 16.54 0.33 27.59
C ALA A 389 16.56 -0.96 26.74
N PRO A 390 15.44 -1.68 26.53
CA PRO A 390 15.47 -2.96 25.82
C PRO A 390 15.57 -2.80 24.29
N LYS A 391 16.77 -3.00 23.74
CA LYS A 391 17.08 -3.19 22.30
C LYS A 391 16.64 -2.07 21.33
N ASP A 392 17.48 -1.04 21.18
CA ASP A 392 17.53 -0.19 19.97
C ASP A 392 18.87 -0.34 19.21
N VAL A 393 19.16 -1.59 18.85
CA VAL A 393 20.29 -1.96 17.96
C VAL A 393 20.01 -1.54 16.51
N TYR A 394 18.77 -1.16 16.15
CA TYR A 394 18.43 -0.79 14.76
C TYR A 394 18.87 0.66 14.43
N SER A 395 18.46 1.65 15.23
CA SER A 395 18.74 3.08 15.01
C SER A 395 20.23 3.46 15.07
N SER A 396 21.03 2.65 15.76
CA SER A 396 22.48 2.81 15.86
C SER A 396 23.25 2.14 14.71
N TYR A 397 22.63 1.19 13.99
CA TYR A 397 23.30 0.41 12.94
C TYR A 397 22.94 0.81 11.51
N PHE A 398 21.70 1.23 11.27
CA PHE A 398 21.22 1.67 9.96
C PHE A 398 21.22 3.19 9.87
N ARG A 399 21.72 3.71 8.74
CA ARG A 399 21.68 5.14 8.42
C ARG A 399 20.89 5.30 7.11
N ARG A 400 20.85 6.50 6.56
CA ARG A 400 20.39 6.77 5.18
C ARG A 400 21.41 6.23 4.16
N ASP A 401 21.61 4.91 4.19
CA ASP A 401 22.62 4.16 3.45
C ASP A 401 22.32 4.16 1.94
N LEU A 402 23.36 4.19 1.10
CA LEU A 402 23.22 4.18 -0.36
C LEU A 402 22.74 2.80 -0.84
N ILE A 403 21.57 2.77 -1.49
CA ILE A 403 20.96 1.56 -2.06
C ILE A 403 20.90 1.75 -3.59
N VAL A 404 21.93 1.21 -4.27
CA VAL A 404 22.25 1.47 -5.69
C VAL A 404 22.48 2.95 -5.96
N PHE A 405 21.41 3.72 -6.15
CA PHE A 405 21.42 5.20 -6.26
C PHE A 405 20.41 5.90 -5.34
N LYS A 406 19.51 5.16 -4.68
CA LYS A 406 18.61 5.72 -3.66
C LYS A 406 19.44 6.13 -2.43
N ASN A 407 19.08 7.26 -1.81
CA ASN A 407 19.75 7.86 -0.65
C ASN A 407 21.16 8.48 -0.92
N PHE A 408 21.53 8.70 -2.19
CA PHE A 408 22.83 9.28 -2.56
C PHE A 408 23.14 10.59 -1.82
N ASP A 409 24.37 10.68 -1.31
CA ASP A 409 24.87 11.73 -0.43
C ASP A 409 26.22 12.24 -0.93
N ILE A 410 26.26 13.49 -1.41
CA ILE A 410 27.45 14.10 -2.02
C ILE A 410 28.61 14.22 -1.00
N PHE A 411 28.32 14.26 0.31
CA PHE A 411 29.36 14.36 1.34
C PHE A 411 29.87 13.00 1.80
N ARG A 412 29.29 11.89 1.31
CA ARG A 412 29.71 10.54 1.66
C ARG A 412 30.75 10.01 0.69
N SER A 413 31.95 9.77 1.19
CA SER A 413 33.09 9.25 0.43
C SER A 413 32.73 8.02 -0.42
N ASN A 414 32.01 7.05 0.16
CA ASN A 414 31.61 5.82 -0.52
C ASN A 414 30.66 6.08 -1.72
N ASP A 415 29.75 7.04 -1.59
CA ASP A 415 28.81 7.41 -2.64
C ASP A 415 29.54 8.10 -3.81
N ILE A 416 30.47 9.02 -3.49
CA ILE A 416 31.41 9.61 -4.48
C ILE A 416 32.22 8.50 -5.17
N PHE A 417 32.77 7.53 -4.44
CA PHE A 417 33.55 6.43 -5.02
C PHE A 417 32.70 5.56 -5.96
N VAL A 418 31.43 5.26 -5.63
CA VAL A 418 30.51 4.56 -6.54
C VAL A 418 30.32 5.36 -7.84
N ALA A 419 30.00 6.65 -7.74
CA ALA A 419 29.81 7.52 -8.90
C ALA A 419 31.09 7.63 -9.77
N LEU A 420 32.26 7.78 -9.15
CA LEU A 420 33.55 7.91 -9.81
C LEU A 420 34.00 6.61 -10.49
N ILE A 421 33.76 5.45 -9.87
CA ILE A 421 34.05 4.13 -10.48
C ILE A 421 33.11 3.87 -11.66
N ILE A 422 31.83 4.25 -11.58
CA ILE A 422 30.90 4.21 -12.71
C ILE A 422 31.36 5.16 -13.83
N PHE A 423 31.77 6.38 -13.50
CA PHE A 423 32.29 7.35 -14.46
C PHE A 423 33.50 6.79 -15.22
N TYR A 424 34.54 6.31 -14.53
CA TYR A 424 35.68 5.67 -15.18
C TYR A 424 35.27 4.42 -15.98
N ALA A 425 34.31 3.63 -15.49
CA ALA A 425 33.78 2.47 -16.20
C ALA A 425 33.07 2.84 -17.51
N THR A 426 32.46 4.01 -17.62
CA THR A 426 31.90 4.53 -18.88
C THR A 426 32.95 5.16 -19.80
N VAL A 427 33.86 5.97 -19.25
CA VAL A 427 34.76 6.84 -20.03
C VAL A 427 35.95 6.08 -20.58
N ILE A 428 36.57 5.16 -19.82
CA ILE A 428 37.77 4.44 -20.27
C ILE A 428 37.51 3.64 -21.56
N PRO A 429 36.42 2.86 -21.71
CA PRO A 429 36.10 2.21 -22.98
C PRO A 429 35.90 3.20 -24.14
N LEU A 430 35.30 4.37 -23.90
CA LEU A 430 35.08 5.38 -24.94
C LEU A 430 36.40 6.02 -25.41
N LEU A 431 37.35 6.28 -24.50
CA LEU A 431 38.68 6.79 -24.86
C LEU A 431 39.51 5.79 -25.69
N VAL A 432 39.31 4.48 -25.49
CA VAL A 432 39.99 3.41 -26.24
C VAL A 432 39.20 2.97 -27.50
N SER A 433 38.13 3.69 -27.86
CA SER A 433 37.27 3.36 -29.01
C SER A 433 38.00 3.35 -30.37
N ASN A 434 39.09 4.11 -30.50
CA ASN A 434 39.95 4.12 -31.70
C ASN A 434 40.57 2.75 -32.04
N THR A 435 40.65 1.82 -31.08
CA THR A 435 41.10 0.43 -31.29
C THR A 435 40.04 -0.44 -32.00
N GLY A 436 38.84 0.10 -32.25
CA GLY A 436 37.85 -0.43 -33.17
C GLY A 436 36.67 -1.16 -32.52
N PRO A 437 35.52 -1.30 -33.22
CA PRO A 437 34.24 -1.70 -32.59
C PRO A 437 34.23 -3.09 -31.95
N ARG A 438 35.00 -4.05 -32.50
CA ARG A 438 35.10 -5.40 -31.93
C ARG A 438 35.83 -5.40 -30.59
N PHE A 439 36.90 -4.62 -30.46
CA PHE A 439 37.66 -4.48 -29.22
C PHE A 439 36.81 -3.76 -28.15
N LEU A 440 36.11 -2.69 -28.52
CA LEU A 440 35.21 -1.97 -27.63
C LEU A 440 34.08 -2.87 -27.08
N ASN A 441 33.43 -3.66 -27.93
CA ASN A 441 32.41 -4.62 -27.50
C ASN A 441 33.00 -5.70 -26.56
N PHE A 442 34.20 -6.20 -26.85
CA PHE A 442 34.89 -7.17 -25.99
C PHE A 442 35.23 -6.58 -24.61
N MET A 443 35.76 -5.35 -24.55
CA MET A 443 36.04 -4.64 -23.30
C MET A 443 34.78 -4.50 -22.43
N MET A 444 33.67 -4.02 -23.00
CA MET A 444 32.39 -3.87 -22.26
C MET A 444 31.87 -5.20 -21.69
N VAL A 445 31.93 -6.30 -22.47
CA VAL A 445 31.47 -7.62 -22.03
C VAL A 445 32.39 -8.21 -20.96
N ILE A 446 33.71 -8.09 -21.11
CA ILE A 446 34.69 -8.54 -20.10
C ILE A 446 34.54 -7.76 -18.81
N GLN A 447 34.35 -6.44 -18.88
CA GLN A 447 34.14 -5.57 -17.73
C GLN A 447 32.90 -5.99 -16.92
N ALA A 448 31.78 -6.26 -17.60
CA ALA A 448 30.57 -6.75 -16.95
C ALA A 448 30.72 -8.16 -16.35
N LEU A 449 31.46 -9.04 -17.04
CA LEU A 449 31.79 -10.39 -16.56
C LEU A 449 32.70 -10.34 -15.30
N VAL A 450 33.70 -9.45 -15.27
CA VAL A 450 34.58 -9.25 -14.11
C VAL A 450 33.78 -8.76 -12.89
N TRP A 451 32.90 -7.78 -13.05
CA TRP A 451 32.05 -7.32 -11.95
C TRP A 451 31.06 -8.38 -11.48
N ARG A 452 30.46 -9.17 -12.39
CA ARG A 452 29.63 -10.33 -12.00
C ARG A 452 30.42 -11.37 -11.22
N ILE A 453 31.67 -11.65 -11.61
CA ILE A 453 32.54 -12.59 -10.89
C ILE A 453 32.91 -12.06 -9.50
N PHE A 454 33.27 -10.79 -9.39
CA PHE A 454 33.58 -10.14 -8.13
C PHE A 454 32.39 -10.17 -7.16
N HIS A 455 31.19 -9.85 -7.66
CA HIS A 455 29.96 -9.90 -6.88
C HIS A 455 29.60 -11.32 -6.43
N SER A 456 29.45 -12.28 -7.35
CA SER A 456 28.89 -13.59 -7.01
C SER A 456 29.89 -14.56 -6.37
N TYR A 457 31.19 -14.49 -6.70
CA TYR A 457 32.18 -15.46 -6.21
C TYR A 457 33.14 -14.88 -5.19
N ILE A 458 33.64 -13.65 -5.36
CA ILE A 458 34.60 -13.06 -4.40
C ILE A 458 33.88 -12.60 -3.14
N LEU A 459 32.84 -11.77 -3.25
CA LEU A 459 32.02 -11.39 -2.09
C LEU A 459 31.27 -12.59 -1.48
N GLY A 460 30.81 -13.53 -2.31
CA GLY A 460 30.25 -14.82 -1.82
C GLY A 460 31.27 -15.67 -1.04
N GLY A 461 32.54 -15.68 -1.45
CA GLY A 461 33.63 -16.30 -0.69
C GLY A 461 33.88 -15.63 0.66
N VAL A 462 33.83 -14.29 0.71
CA VAL A 462 33.93 -13.52 1.96
C VAL A 462 32.75 -13.84 2.89
N LEU A 463 31.51 -13.83 2.40
CA LEU A 463 30.33 -14.21 3.18
C LEU A 463 30.44 -15.65 3.70
N LYS A 464 30.96 -16.59 2.91
CA LYS A 464 31.18 -17.96 3.38
C LYS A 464 32.20 -18.04 4.52
N GLN A 465 33.36 -17.36 4.39
CA GLN A 465 34.36 -17.31 5.47
C GLN A 465 33.85 -16.55 6.71
N GLN A 466 32.95 -15.58 6.53
CA GLN A 466 32.24 -14.89 7.60
C GLN A 466 31.22 -15.81 8.29
N SER A 467 30.40 -16.54 7.53
CA SER A 467 29.48 -17.58 8.05
C SER A 467 30.23 -18.62 8.88
N ASP A 468 31.32 -19.14 8.36
CA ASP A 468 31.98 -20.32 8.92
C ASP A 468 32.88 -19.94 10.11
N ASN A 469 33.70 -18.90 9.95
CA ASN A 469 34.75 -18.53 10.91
C ASN A 469 34.64 -17.10 11.47
N LYS A 470 33.64 -16.30 11.07
CA LYS A 470 33.53 -14.84 11.34
C LYS A 470 34.81 -14.07 10.93
N PHE A 471 35.44 -14.48 9.83
CA PHE A 471 36.75 -13.99 9.37
C PHE A 471 36.79 -12.46 9.20
N TYR A 472 35.78 -11.88 8.56
CA TYR A 472 35.75 -10.46 8.22
C TYR A 472 35.59 -9.61 9.50
N THR A 473 34.65 -9.96 10.38
CA THR A 473 34.51 -9.29 11.68
C THR A 473 35.76 -9.42 12.55
N LYS A 474 36.40 -10.61 12.60
CA LYS A 474 37.65 -10.82 13.33
C LYS A 474 38.82 -9.98 12.79
N HIS A 475 38.85 -9.71 11.48
CA HIS A 475 39.86 -8.83 10.89
C HIS A 475 39.75 -7.39 11.42
N PHE A 476 38.54 -6.83 11.53
CA PHE A 476 38.34 -5.49 12.08
C PHE A 476 38.69 -5.43 13.57
N ILE A 477 38.19 -6.39 14.37
CA ILE A 477 38.47 -6.47 15.82
C ILE A 477 39.97 -6.59 16.09
N LYS A 478 40.72 -7.35 15.27
CA LYS A 478 42.19 -7.46 15.39
C LYS A 478 42.91 -6.11 15.26
N HIS A 479 42.36 -5.15 14.53
CA HIS A 479 42.96 -3.83 14.28
C HIS A 479 42.24 -2.70 15.05
N GLY A 480 41.48 -3.03 16.10
CA GLY A 480 40.82 -2.05 16.98
C GLY A 480 39.48 -1.52 16.46
N GLY A 481 38.98 -2.02 15.32
CA GLY A 481 37.65 -1.71 14.83
C GLY A 481 36.55 -2.58 15.47
N THR A 482 35.31 -2.12 15.42
CA THR A 482 34.15 -2.84 15.96
C THR A 482 33.51 -3.79 14.93
N ALA A 483 32.57 -4.63 15.39
CA ALA A 483 31.72 -5.41 14.50
C ALA A 483 30.81 -4.52 13.61
N GLN A 484 30.48 -3.30 14.08
CA GLN A 484 29.75 -2.31 13.32
C GLN A 484 30.61 -1.73 12.17
N ASP A 485 31.88 -1.39 12.43
CA ASP A 485 32.79 -0.88 11.38
C ASP A 485 33.01 -1.92 10.27
N ALA A 486 33.07 -3.20 10.64
CA ALA A 486 33.08 -4.31 9.69
C ALA A 486 31.80 -4.34 8.84
N PHE A 487 30.62 -4.20 9.45
CA PHE A 487 29.35 -4.20 8.71
C PHE A 487 29.17 -2.96 7.82
N GLN A 488 29.55 -1.76 8.28
CA GLN A 488 29.54 -0.54 7.46
C GLN A 488 30.45 -0.67 6.22
N SER A 489 31.64 -1.24 6.41
CA SER A 489 32.58 -1.54 5.32
C SER A 489 32.02 -2.59 4.35
N TRP A 490 31.32 -3.60 4.87
CA TRP A 490 30.63 -4.61 4.07
C TRP A 490 29.50 -4.01 3.22
N LYS A 491 28.59 -3.21 3.81
CA LYS A 491 27.52 -2.51 3.06
C LYS A 491 28.09 -1.72 1.88
N SER A 492 29.21 -1.04 2.12
CA SER A 492 29.88 -0.18 1.14
C SER A 492 30.44 -0.98 -0.06
N ILE A 493 31.19 -2.07 0.19
CA ILE A 493 31.75 -2.90 -0.89
C ILE A 493 30.67 -3.73 -1.60
N PHE A 494 29.63 -4.16 -0.89
CA PHE A 494 28.49 -4.85 -1.47
C PHE A 494 27.68 -3.93 -2.38
N ASN A 495 27.34 -2.70 -1.94
CA ASN A 495 26.58 -1.77 -2.77
C ASN A 495 27.35 -1.35 -4.02
N LEU A 496 28.64 -1.03 -3.90
CA LEU A 496 29.51 -0.74 -5.05
C LEU A 496 29.47 -1.90 -6.06
N SER A 497 29.73 -3.11 -5.58
CA SER A 497 29.74 -4.33 -6.39
C SER A 497 28.41 -4.55 -7.09
N ASN A 498 27.30 -4.49 -6.35
CA ASN A 498 25.93 -4.67 -6.87
C ASN A 498 25.62 -3.65 -7.98
N SER A 499 25.81 -2.36 -7.68
CA SER A 499 25.61 -1.24 -8.61
C SER A 499 26.43 -1.41 -9.88
N MET A 500 27.68 -1.84 -9.75
CA MET A 500 28.55 -2.09 -10.89
C MET A 500 28.09 -3.27 -11.75
N THR A 501 27.46 -4.32 -11.19
CA THR A 501 26.90 -5.39 -12.04
C THR A 501 25.72 -4.93 -12.89
N TYR A 502 24.89 -4.00 -12.40
CA TYR A 502 23.81 -3.40 -13.19
C TYR A 502 24.37 -2.39 -14.21
N ALA A 503 25.22 -1.46 -13.77
CA ALA A 503 25.78 -0.43 -14.62
C ALA A 503 26.60 -1.00 -15.79
N THR A 504 27.50 -1.96 -15.54
CA THR A 504 28.34 -2.51 -16.61
C THR A 504 27.57 -3.46 -17.54
N PHE A 505 26.59 -4.21 -17.03
CA PHE A 505 25.68 -4.96 -17.90
C PHE A 505 24.85 -4.02 -18.79
N PHE A 506 24.29 -2.94 -18.22
CA PHE A 506 23.53 -1.95 -18.99
C PHE A 506 24.39 -1.28 -20.06
N LEU A 507 25.65 -0.92 -19.76
CA LEU A 507 26.58 -0.35 -20.75
C LEU A 507 26.92 -1.35 -21.87
N ALA A 508 27.14 -2.62 -21.55
CA ALA A 508 27.34 -3.66 -22.57
C ALA A 508 26.08 -3.84 -23.43
N ALA A 509 24.89 -3.91 -22.81
CA ALA A 509 23.61 -3.99 -23.50
C ALA A 509 23.38 -2.79 -24.42
N PHE A 510 23.50 -1.56 -23.90
CA PHE A 510 23.36 -0.31 -24.66
C PHE A 510 24.36 -0.22 -25.82
N LYS A 511 25.63 -0.65 -25.62
CA LYS A 511 26.64 -0.68 -26.69
C LYS A 511 26.34 -1.74 -27.75
N MET A 512 25.66 -2.84 -27.42
CA MET A 512 25.32 -3.93 -28.35
C MET A 512 23.88 -3.87 -28.88
N TYR A 513 23.08 -2.91 -28.40
CA TYR A 513 21.75 -2.61 -28.89
C TYR A 513 21.81 -2.00 -30.31
N SER A 514 20.77 -2.26 -31.08
CA SER A 514 20.52 -1.63 -32.38
C SER A 514 19.08 -1.12 -32.40
N ILE A 515 18.93 0.18 -32.67
CA ILE A 515 17.61 0.80 -32.86
C ILE A 515 17.00 0.17 -34.13
N PRO A 516 15.77 -0.37 -34.09
CA PRO A 516 15.11 -0.91 -35.27
C PRO A 516 14.59 0.21 -36.18
N ASP A 517 14.80 0.06 -37.49
CA ASP A 517 14.24 0.98 -38.50
C ASP A 517 12.72 0.79 -38.67
N ASP A 518 12.24 -0.47 -38.63
CA ASP A 518 10.82 -0.81 -38.55
C ASP A 518 10.53 -1.57 -37.24
N TRP A 519 9.63 -1.00 -36.44
CA TRP A 519 9.17 -1.59 -35.19
C TRP A 519 8.15 -2.72 -35.41
N THR A 520 7.39 -2.66 -36.51
CA THR A 520 6.34 -3.63 -36.84
C THR A 520 6.87 -4.91 -37.47
N TYR A 521 8.12 -4.92 -37.93
CA TYR A 521 8.75 -6.07 -38.58
C TYR A 521 8.97 -7.25 -37.62
N GLY A 522 8.45 -8.42 -38.00
CA GLY A 522 8.71 -9.70 -37.32
C GLY A 522 8.41 -9.67 -35.82
N THR A 523 9.43 -9.97 -35.01
CA THR A 523 9.36 -10.01 -33.55
C THR A 523 9.92 -8.75 -32.86
N VAL A 524 10.23 -7.69 -33.62
CA VAL A 524 10.85 -6.47 -33.07
C VAL A 524 9.98 -5.84 -31.99
N LEU A 525 8.69 -5.60 -32.24
CA LEU A 525 7.79 -5.04 -31.23
C LEU A 525 7.67 -5.97 -30.01
N LEU A 526 7.52 -7.28 -30.25
CA LEU A 526 7.38 -8.28 -29.20
C LEU A 526 8.59 -8.35 -28.26
N ARG A 527 9.82 -8.32 -28.80
CA ARG A 527 11.05 -8.42 -27.98
C ARG A 527 11.24 -7.20 -27.07
N HIS A 528 10.82 -6.02 -27.52
CA HIS A 528 10.85 -4.79 -26.70
C HIS A 528 9.75 -4.80 -25.64
N VAL A 529 8.51 -5.14 -25.98
CA VAL A 529 7.39 -5.21 -25.03
C VAL A 529 7.67 -6.24 -23.92
N LEU A 530 8.09 -7.46 -24.28
CA LEU A 530 8.47 -8.48 -23.29
C LEU A 530 9.73 -8.10 -22.51
N GLY A 531 10.72 -7.48 -23.16
CA GLY A 531 11.95 -7.06 -22.50
C GLY A 531 11.72 -5.98 -21.44
N LEU A 532 10.91 -4.96 -21.75
CA LEU A 532 10.50 -3.93 -20.81
C LEU A 532 9.64 -4.50 -19.67
N ALA A 533 8.74 -5.45 -19.97
CA ALA A 533 7.95 -6.12 -18.95
C ALA A 533 8.81 -6.93 -17.97
N LEU A 534 9.87 -7.61 -18.44
CA LEU A 534 10.82 -8.32 -17.58
C LEU A 534 11.70 -7.38 -16.74
N ILE A 535 12.08 -6.21 -17.27
CA ILE A 535 12.78 -5.17 -16.51
C ILE A 535 11.85 -4.59 -15.42
N SER A 536 10.59 -4.33 -15.74
CA SER A 536 9.59 -3.83 -14.78
C SER A 536 9.30 -4.85 -13.67
N LEU A 537 9.15 -6.14 -14.03
CA LEU A 537 8.98 -7.25 -13.10
C LEU A 537 10.17 -7.37 -12.14
N HIS A 538 11.40 -7.19 -12.63
CA HIS A 538 12.60 -7.19 -11.81
C HIS A 538 12.64 -6.03 -10.82
N ILE A 539 12.38 -4.81 -11.28
CA ILE A 539 12.34 -3.61 -10.42
C ILE A 539 11.30 -3.79 -9.31
N TRP A 540 10.08 -4.23 -9.66
CA TRP A 540 9.03 -4.54 -8.69
C TRP A 540 9.47 -5.61 -7.69
N ALA A 541 10.02 -6.73 -8.16
CA ALA A 541 10.46 -7.82 -7.28
C ALA A 541 11.58 -7.38 -6.32
N SER A 542 12.56 -6.58 -6.78
CA SER A 542 13.63 -6.06 -5.92
C SER A 542 13.14 -5.04 -4.90
N VAL A 543 12.17 -4.18 -5.27
CA VAL A 543 11.50 -3.27 -4.32
C VAL A 543 10.74 -4.07 -3.25
N SER A 544 9.90 -5.03 -3.65
CA SER A 544 9.15 -5.87 -2.71
C SER A 544 10.01 -6.84 -1.88
N VAL A 545 11.26 -7.12 -2.28
CA VAL A 545 12.27 -7.77 -1.43
C VAL A 545 12.80 -6.79 -0.39
N PHE A 546 13.21 -5.60 -0.81
CA PHE A 546 13.73 -4.56 0.09
C PHE A 546 12.69 -4.14 1.15
N GLU A 547 11.42 -3.99 0.78
CA GLU A 547 10.30 -3.65 1.69
C GLU A 547 10.09 -4.68 2.81
N VAL A 548 10.42 -5.96 2.59
CA VAL A 548 10.27 -7.04 3.58
C VAL A 548 11.55 -7.28 4.39
N LEU A 549 12.72 -7.10 3.77
CA LEU A 549 14.03 -7.34 4.41
C LEU A 549 14.56 -6.14 5.21
N GLY A 550 14.18 -4.92 4.81
CA GLY A 550 14.83 -3.69 5.24
C GLY A 550 16.34 -3.65 4.92
N ASP A 551 17.03 -2.63 5.42
CA ASP A 551 18.47 -2.47 5.23
C ASP A 551 19.28 -3.63 5.83
N PHE A 552 18.83 -4.22 6.95
CA PHE A 552 19.51 -5.35 7.58
C PHE A 552 19.57 -6.59 6.67
N GLY A 553 18.44 -7.02 6.12
CA GLY A 553 18.40 -8.21 5.26
C GLY A 553 18.98 -7.94 3.88
N TRP A 554 18.74 -6.75 3.30
CA TRP A 554 19.28 -6.38 1.98
C TRP A 554 20.81 -6.43 1.91
N PHE A 555 21.48 -6.15 3.02
CA PHE A 555 22.94 -6.18 3.12
C PHE A 555 23.52 -7.47 3.74
N TYR A 556 22.74 -8.56 3.85
CA TYR A 556 23.19 -9.83 4.48
C TYR A 556 23.69 -9.66 5.93
N GLY A 557 23.00 -8.83 6.72
CA GLY A 557 23.43 -8.45 8.07
C GLY A 557 23.46 -9.60 9.08
N ASP A 558 22.73 -10.70 8.85
CA ASP A 558 22.71 -11.88 9.73
C ASP A 558 24.02 -12.68 9.70
N PHE A 559 24.79 -12.58 8.62
CA PHE A 559 26.19 -13.06 8.59
C PHE A 559 27.07 -12.33 9.64
N PHE A 560 26.71 -11.11 10.03
CA PHE A 560 27.49 -10.25 10.93
C PHE A 560 26.91 -10.19 12.35
N MET A 561 25.59 -10.03 12.49
CA MET A 561 24.90 -9.77 13.76
C MET A 561 23.78 -10.79 14.02
N GLU A 562 23.87 -11.48 15.16
CA GLU A 562 22.90 -12.53 15.54
C GLU A 562 21.77 -11.97 16.42
N GLU A 563 22.04 -11.01 17.31
CA GLU A 563 21.06 -10.46 18.26
C GLU A 563 19.97 -9.55 17.64
N SER A 564 20.24 -9.03 16.44
CA SER A 564 19.34 -8.21 15.62
C SER A 564 18.56 -9.02 14.59
N SER A 565 18.72 -10.35 14.56
CA SER A 565 18.02 -11.22 13.60
C SER A 565 16.53 -11.36 13.94
N GLY A 566 15.74 -10.40 13.43
CA GLY A 566 14.30 -10.57 13.27
C GLY A 566 14.02 -11.87 12.50
N GLY A 567 13.20 -12.75 13.06
CA GLY A 567 12.99 -14.09 12.50
C GLY A 567 12.36 -14.07 11.11
N LEU A 568 12.68 -15.09 10.31
CA LEU A 568 12.25 -15.28 8.90
C LEU A 568 10.85 -14.69 8.59
N PHE A 569 10.85 -13.58 7.86
CA PHE A 569 9.63 -12.90 7.44
C PHE A 569 8.97 -13.65 6.27
N TYR A 570 7.74 -14.15 6.50
CA TYR A 570 6.89 -14.77 5.47
C TYR A 570 5.77 -13.82 5.01
N THR A 571 6.04 -12.52 5.04
CA THR A 571 5.19 -11.41 4.58
C THR A 571 5.59 -10.97 3.16
N GLY A 572 4.79 -10.08 2.55
CA GLY A 572 5.05 -9.55 1.21
C GLY A 572 5.34 -10.64 0.17
N ILE A 573 6.41 -10.47 -0.62
CA ILE A 573 6.80 -11.43 -1.66
C ILE A 573 7.22 -12.81 -1.11
N TYR A 574 7.82 -12.86 0.09
CA TYR A 574 8.28 -14.08 0.76
C TYR A 574 7.14 -14.99 1.25
N ARG A 575 5.90 -14.48 1.32
CA ARG A 575 4.69 -15.30 1.51
C ARG A 575 4.54 -16.35 0.39
N PHE A 576 4.83 -15.96 -0.85
CA PHE A 576 4.52 -16.72 -2.06
C PHE A 576 5.73 -17.50 -2.58
N VAL A 577 6.92 -16.87 -2.58
CA VAL A 577 8.17 -17.42 -3.14
C VAL A 577 9.26 -17.37 -2.08
N ASN A 578 9.80 -18.52 -1.67
CA ASN A 578 10.84 -18.59 -0.64
C ASN A 578 12.11 -17.79 -0.99
N ASN A 579 12.52 -17.80 -2.26
CA ASN A 579 13.72 -17.13 -2.77
C ASN A 579 13.34 -16.35 -4.05
N PRO A 580 12.74 -15.14 -3.94
CA PRO A 580 12.26 -14.38 -5.09
C PRO A 580 13.39 -14.03 -6.08
N GLU A 581 14.59 -13.76 -5.58
CA GLU A 581 15.75 -13.43 -6.41
C GLU A 581 16.13 -14.54 -7.40
N LYS A 582 15.92 -15.80 -7.01
CA LYS A 582 16.22 -16.99 -7.83
C LYS A 582 15.39 -17.05 -9.12
N VAL A 583 14.22 -16.43 -9.12
CA VAL A 583 13.22 -16.52 -10.20
C VAL A 583 13.00 -15.18 -10.89
N MET A 584 12.92 -14.07 -10.15
CA MET A 584 12.59 -12.74 -10.66
C MET A 584 13.76 -11.75 -10.55
N GLY A 585 14.70 -11.97 -9.61
CA GLY A 585 15.84 -11.09 -9.35
C GLY A 585 16.87 -10.99 -10.49
N HIS A 586 16.64 -11.65 -11.62
CA HIS A 586 17.48 -11.59 -12.82
C HIS A 586 16.67 -11.26 -14.10
N ALA A 587 15.37 -10.98 -13.99
CA ALA A 587 14.51 -10.76 -15.15
C ALA A 587 14.95 -9.54 -15.99
N ALA A 588 15.53 -8.49 -15.40
CA ALA A 588 16.06 -7.36 -16.16
C ALA A 588 17.22 -7.73 -17.10
N PHE A 589 18.10 -8.66 -16.71
CA PHE A 589 19.19 -9.13 -17.58
C PHE A 589 18.66 -9.88 -18.80
N TRP A 590 17.62 -10.70 -18.59
CA TRP A 590 16.87 -11.36 -19.67
C TRP A 590 16.12 -10.35 -20.55
N GLY A 591 15.49 -9.34 -19.96
CA GLY A 591 14.77 -8.31 -20.69
C GLY A 591 15.68 -7.46 -21.58
N MET A 592 16.84 -7.05 -21.06
CA MET A 592 17.89 -6.40 -21.84
C MET A 592 18.44 -7.30 -22.95
N ALA A 593 18.64 -8.59 -22.69
CA ALA A 593 19.08 -9.55 -23.72
C ALA A 593 18.07 -9.69 -24.87
N LEU A 594 16.76 -9.74 -24.57
CA LEU A 594 15.68 -9.75 -25.58
C LEU A 594 15.65 -8.46 -26.41
N ILE A 595 15.75 -7.30 -25.77
CA ILE A 595 15.80 -5.98 -26.45
C ILE A 595 16.98 -5.92 -27.42
N CYS A 596 18.17 -6.31 -26.95
CA CYS A 596 19.41 -6.27 -27.73
C CYS A 596 19.49 -7.34 -28.84
N ASN A 597 18.78 -8.46 -28.71
CA ASN A 597 18.83 -9.59 -29.64
C ASN A 597 20.28 -10.06 -29.94
N SER A 598 21.14 -10.06 -28.92
CA SER A 598 22.59 -10.23 -29.04
C SER A 598 23.09 -11.42 -28.23
N TRP A 599 23.78 -12.36 -28.89
CA TRP A 599 24.31 -13.57 -28.26
C TRP A 599 25.25 -13.29 -27.08
N SER A 600 26.08 -12.24 -27.15
CA SER A 600 26.98 -11.91 -26.04
C SER A 600 26.23 -11.45 -24.78
N ILE A 601 25.14 -10.67 -24.96
CA ILE A 601 24.29 -10.22 -23.83
C ILE A 601 23.43 -11.38 -23.30
N LEU A 602 22.97 -12.27 -24.18
CA LEU A 602 22.28 -13.50 -23.79
C LEU A 602 23.17 -14.45 -22.96
N ILE A 603 24.42 -14.63 -23.38
CA ILE A 603 25.43 -15.41 -22.63
C ILE A 603 25.74 -14.75 -21.29
N LEU A 604 25.85 -13.42 -21.23
CA LEU A 604 26.09 -12.67 -19.99
C LEU A 604 24.89 -12.73 -19.02
N ALA A 605 23.66 -12.74 -19.53
CA ALA A 605 22.44 -12.95 -18.75
C ALA A 605 22.36 -14.38 -18.19
N MET A 606 22.63 -15.39 -19.03
CA MET A 606 22.75 -16.79 -18.63
C MET A 606 23.83 -17.00 -17.56
N PHE A 607 25.02 -16.42 -17.75
CA PHE A 607 26.10 -16.47 -16.79
C PHE A 607 25.69 -15.84 -15.46
N SER A 608 25.06 -14.66 -15.48
CA SER A 608 24.55 -14.00 -14.27
C SER A 608 23.53 -14.88 -13.51
N GLN A 609 22.56 -15.46 -14.22
CA GLN A 609 21.56 -16.37 -13.65
C GLN A 609 22.22 -17.61 -12.99
N VAL A 610 23.24 -18.17 -13.62
CA VAL A 610 23.99 -19.33 -13.09
C VAL A 610 24.84 -18.91 -11.89
N SER A 611 25.56 -17.79 -11.95
CA SER A 611 26.35 -17.27 -10.82
C SER A 611 25.47 -16.99 -9.59
N ASN A 612 24.27 -16.41 -9.78
CA ASN A 612 23.31 -16.23 -8.68
C ASN A 612 22.80 -17.57 -8.13
N PHE A 613 22.40 -18.51 -8.99
CA PHE A 613 21.99 -19.85 -8.56
C PHE A 613 23.07 -20.55 -7.70
N LEU A 614 24.34 -20.42 -8.11
CA LEU A 614 25.49 -20.98 -7.39
C LEU A 614 25.72 -20.26 -6.05
N PHE A 615 25.66 -18.93 -6.01
CA PHE A 615 25.73 -18.15 -4.77
C PHE A 615 24.64 -18.57 -3.77
N LEU A 616 23.38 -18.57 -4.21
CA LEU A 616 22.23 -18.97 -3.39
C LEU A 616 22.36 -20.41 -2.86
N HIS A 617 22.99 -21.30 -3.62
CA HIS A 617 23.16 -22.72 -3.24
C HIS A 617 24.35 -22.96 -2.30
N TYR A 618 25.47 -22.27 -2.49
CA TYR A 618 26.74 -22.54 -1.79
C TYR A 618 27.11 -21.55 -0.68
N VAL A 619 26.45 -20.39 -0.60
CA VAL A 619 26.69 -19.33 0.39
C VAL A 619 25.45 -19.08 1.24
N GLU A 620 24.34 -18.67 0.61
CA GLU A 620 23.13 -18.26 1.32
C GLU A 620 22.37 -19.46 1.93
N SER A 621 21.93 -20.44 1.11
CA SER A 621 21.16 -21.59 1.61
C SER A 621 21.85 -22.37 2.74
N PRO A 622 23.18 -22.57 2.77
CA PRO A 622 23.86 -23.16 3.92
C PRO A 622 23.87 -22.26 5.16
N HIS A 623 24.09 -20.96 5.00
CA HIS A 623 24.10 -20.01 6.11
C HIS A 623 22.72 -19.86 6.77
N MET A 624 21.66 -19.70 5.95
CA MET A 624 20.30 -19.64 6.46
C MET A 624 19.94 -20.90 7.27
N ARG A 625 20.34 -22.10 6.81
CA ARG A 625 20.14 -23.35 7.57
C ARG A 625 20.93 -23.39 8.88
N LYS A 626 22.12 -22.77 8.93
CA LYS A 626 22.96 -22.69 10.14
C LYS A 626 22.33 -21.81 11.23
N ILE A 627 21.72 -20.67 10.86
CA ILE A 627 21.07 -19.76 11.83
C ILE A 627 19.63 -20.19 12.15
N TYR A 628 18.80 -20.44 11.13
CA TYR A 628 17.35 -20.60 11.29
C TYR A 628 16.86 -22.06 11.36
N GLY A 629 17.68 -23.04 10.95
CA GLY A 629 17.36 -24.47 11.05
C GLY A 629 16.05 -24.87 10.37
N ASP A 630 15.26 -25.73 11.04
CA ASP A 630 13.95 -26.19 10.56
C ASP A 630 12.86 -25.10 10.50
N LYS A 631 13.14 -23.85 10.93
CA LYS A 631 12.20 -22.72 10.74
C LYS A 631 12.07 -22.31 9.27
N ILE A 632 12.93 -22.81 8.38
CA ILE A 632 12.88 -22.57 6.93
C ILE A 632 11.79 -23.43 6.28
N ARG A 633 10.80 -22.76 5.68
CA ARG A 633 9.72 -23.35 4.89
C ARG A 633 10.30 -24.18 3.72
N LYS A 634 10.03 -25.49 3.70
CA LYS A 634 10.59 -26.43 2.70
C LYS A 634 10.00 -26.26 1.29
N ASP A 635 8.70 -25.96 1.18
CA ASP A 635 8.01 -25.66 -0.10
C ASP A 635 7.39 -24.26 -0.07
N ALA A 636 7.67 -23.46 -1.10
CA ALA A 636 7.02 -22.16 -1.34
C ALA A 636 5.54 -22.34 -1.74
N GLY A 637 4.72 -21.31 -1.53
CA GLY A 637 3.29 -21.37 -1.84
C GLY A 637 3.01 -21.71 -3.31
N VAL A 638 3.68 -21.04 -4.25
CA VAL A 638 3.66 -21.39 -5.69
C VAL A 638 3.97 -22.88 -5.94
N VAL A 639 4.95 -23.44 -5.22
CA VAL A 639 5.38 -24.83 -5.38
C VAL A 639 4.35 -25.81 -4.80
N LYS A 640 3.70 -25.47 -3.68
CA LYS A 640 2.58 -26.25 -3.14
C LYS A 640 1.41 -26.28 -4.13
N THR A 641 0.94 -25.12 -4.60
CA THR A 641 -0.20 -25.05 -5.53
C THR A 641 0.09 -25.81 -6.82
N VAL A 642 1.32 -25.71 -7.37
CA VAL A 642 1.72 -26.49 -8.57
C VAL A 642 1.83 -28.00 -8.29
N LYS A 643 2.24 -28.42 -7.09
CA LYS A 643 2.20 -29.84 -6.68
C LYS A 643 0.76 -30.34 -6.57
N ALA A 644 -0.15 -29.55 -6.01
CA ALA A 644 -1.58 -29.87 -5.95
C ALA A 644 -2.23 -29.91 -7.34
N ALA A 645 -1.94 -28.94 -8.22
CA ALA A 645 -2.47 -28.86 -9.58
C ALA A 645 -2.02 -30.03 -10.49
N LYS A 646 -0.88 -30.67 -10.19
CA LYS A 646 -0.47 -31.93 -10.86
C LYS A 646 -1.38 -33.12 -10.52
N ILE A 647 -2.19 -33.03 -9.46
CA ILE A 647 -3.27 -33.96 -9.13
C ILE A 647 -4.55 -33.55 -9.87
N LEU A 648 -4.49 -33.56 -11.21
CA LEU A 648 -5.65 -33.27 -12.06
C LEU A 648 -6.82 -34.23 -11.74
N PRO A 649 -8.08 -33.75 -11.73
CA PRO A 649 -9.26 -34.61 -11.57
C PRO A 649 -9.27 -35.73 -12.62
N LYS A 650 -9.52 -36.98 -12.18
CA LYS A 650 -9.38 -38.19 -13.02
C LYS A 650 -10.06 -38.06 -14.39
N LYS A 651 -11.30 -37.54 -14.43
CA LYS A 651 -12.08 -37.31 -15.67
C LYS A 651 -11.31 -36.52 -16.74
N MET A 652 -10.70 -35.40 -16.37
CA MET A 652 -9.96 -34.54 -17.32
C MET A 652 -8.68 -35.23 -17.84
N LYS A 653 -8.07 -36.08 -17.01
CA LYS A 653 -6.90 -36.87 -17.39
C LYS A 653 -7.26 -37.98 -18.40
N GLU A 654 -8.45 -38.57 -18.27
CA GLU A 654 -9.01 -39.57 -19.21
C GLU A 654 -9.41 -38.95 -20.56
N GLU A 655 -9.89 -37.70 -20.59
CA GLU A 655 -10.17 -37.00 -21.85
C GLU A 655 -8.88 -36.64 -22.59
N VAL A 656 -7.87 -36.13 -21.88
CA VAL A 656 -6.55 -35.84 -22.47
C VAL A 656 -5.85 -37.12 -22.96
N SER A 657 -6.00 -38.26 -22.29
CA SER A 657 -5.44 -39.53 -22.79
C SER A 657 -6.16 -40.02 -24.05
N LYS A 658 -7.50 -39.94 -24.11
CA LYS A 658 -8.28 -40.30 -25.32
C LYS A 658 -7.94 -39.44 -26.53
N ILE A 659 -7.62 -38.16 -26.32
CA ILE A 659 -7.13 -37.27 -27.39
C ILE A 659 -5.72 -37.68 -27.82
N ARG A 660 -4.85 -38.08 -26.88
CA ARG A 660 -3.49 -38.52 -27.18
C ARG A 660 -3.45 -39.85 -27.95
N GLU A 661 -4.23 -40.85 -27.56
CA GLU A 661 -4.30 -42.14 -28.28
C GLU A 661 -4.70 -41.93 -29.75
N LYS A 662 -5.78 -41.17 -30.01
CA LYS A 662 -6.22 -40.83 -31.37
C LYS A 662 -5.20 -40.04 -32.19
N LEU A 663 -4.25 -39.36 -31.53
CA LEU A 663 -3.18 -38.62 -32.21
C LEU A 663 -1.96 -39.51 -32.52
N GLU A 664 -1.70 -40.53 -31.71
CA GLU A 664 -0.61 -41.50 -31.94
C GLU A 664 -0.95 -42.56 -33.00
N GLU A 665 -2.23 -42.73 -33.34
CA GLU A 665 -2.71 -43.58 -34.46
C GLU A 665 -2.49 -42.97 -35.85
N THR A 666 -2.16 -41.67 -35.97
CA THR A 666 -2.02 -41.00 -37.28
C THR A 666 -0.59 -41.14 -37.85
N PRO A 667 -0.36 -41.90 -38.94
CA PRO A 667 1.00 -42.26 -39.37
C PRO A 667 1.84 -41.08 -39.86
N GLU A 668 1.20 -40.05 -40.45
CA GLU A 668 1.88 -38.89 -41.06
C GLU A 668 2.66 -38.05 -40.02
N ILE A 669 2.22 -38.03 -38.76
CA ILE A 669 2.83 -37.22 -37.69
C ILE A 669 4.19 -37.82 -37.24
N LYS A 670 4.34 -39.14 -37.37
CA LYS A 670 5.52 -39.89 -36.87
C LYS A 670 6.79 -39.55 -37.64
N ASP A 671 6.66 -39.32 -38.94
CA ASP A 671 7.77 -39.03 -39.86
C ASP A 671 8.25 -37.57 -39.72
N VAL A 672 7.33 -36.63 -39.47
CA VAL A 672 7.64 -35.22 -39.17
C VAL A 672 8.52 -35.09 -37.92
N LEU A 673 8.27 -35.92 -36.90
CA LEU A 673 9.03 -35.90 -35.64
C LEU A 673 10.51 -36.26 -35.84
N GLN A 674 10.82 -37.16 -36.79
CA GLN A 674 12.20 -37.52 -37.11
C GLN A 674 12.88 -36.47 -38.00
N ARG A 675 12.20 -35.98 -39.05
CA ARG A 675 12.75 -34.96 -39.97
C ARG A 675 13.14 -33.66 -39.25
N THR A 676 12.41 -33.30 -38.20
CA THR A 676 12.69 -32.12 -37.36
C THR A 676 14.11 -32.13 -36.76
N LYS A 677 14.71 -33.31 -36.56
CA LYS A 677 16.04 -33.47 -35.93
C LYS A 677 17.23 -33.18 -36.87
N VAL A 678 17.01 -33.12 -38.19
CA VAL A 678 18.07 -32.94 -39.19
C VAL A 678 18.22 -31.47 -39.64
N VAL A 679 17.16 -30.67 -39.47
CA VAL A 679 17.14 -29.25 -39.92
C VAL A 679 18.09 -28.36 -39.09
N SER A 680 18.46 -28.78 -37.87
CA SER A 680 19.43 -28.04 -37.03
C SER A 680 20.87 -28.04 -37.57
N GLU A 681 21.22 -28.93 -38.51
CA GLU A 681 22.61 -29.09 -38.99
C GLU A 681 22.91 -28.36 -40.31
N LYS A 682 21.91 -27.69 -40.93
CA LYS A 682 22.08 -26.94 -42.20
C LYS A 682 21.74 -25.45 -42.16
N ALA A 683 21.51 -24.89 -40.97
CA ALA A 683 21.19 -23.46 -40.81
C ALA A 683 22.42 -22.52 -40.82
N GLN A 684 23.59 -22.98 -41.29
CA GLN A 684 24.89 -22.35 -41.01
C GLN A 684 25.57 -21.66 -42.21
N GLU A 685 25.00 -21.75 -43.42
CA GLU A 685 25.70 -21.42 -44.68
C GLU A 685 25.14 -20.19 -45.44
N ILE A 686 24.10 -19.52 -44.93
CA ILE A 686 23.45 -18.38 -45.63
C ILE A 686 23.42 -17.15 -44.70
N VAL A 687 24.57 -16.48 -44.57
CA VAL A 687 24.78 -15.30 -43.68
C VAL A 687 25.43 -14.11 -44.40
N GLU A 688 26.06 -14.31 -45.56
CA GLU A 688 26.80 -13.26 -46.27
C GLU A 688 25.93 -12.57 -47.33
N GLY A 689 25.37 -11.40 -47.01
CA GLY A 689 24.35 -10.75 -47.84
C GLY A 689 24.09 -9.26 -47.56
N THR A 690 25.11 -8.42 -47.75
CA THR A 690 24.99 -6.95 -47.94
C THR A 690 24.64 -6.11 -46.70
N ARG A 691 25.12 -4.85 -46.69
CA ARG A 691 24.98 -3.87 -45.61
C ARG A 691 25.06 -2.44 -46.17
N GLY A 692 24.28 -1.52 -45.59
CA GLY A 692 24.25 -0.10 -45.94
C GLY A 692 22.86 0.34 -46.43
N ASP A 693 22.46 1.60 -46.30
CA ASP A 693 23.11 2.71 -45.58
C ASP A 693 22.07 3.82 -45.30
N LEU A 694 22.03 4.40 -44.10
CA LEU A 694 21.03 5.45 -43.77
C LEU A 694 21.30 6.26 -42.47
N ASN A 695 22.43 6.97 -42.40
CA ASN A 695 22.70 8.01 -41.38
C ASN A 695 21.82 9.29 -41.57
N GLY A 696 20.54 9.15 -41.95
CA GLY A 696 19.75 10.24 -42.55
C GLY A 696 18.54 10.77 -41.76
N LEU A 697 18.11 10.14 -40.66
CA LEU A 697 16.77 10.39 -40.11
C LEU A 697 16.65 10.59 -38.58
N VAL A 698 17.75 10.83 -37.85
CA VAL A 698 17.72 11.05 -36.38
C VAL A 698 18.40 12.36 -35.96
N GLN A 699 18.17 13.44 -36.72
CA GLN A 699 18.66 14.79 -36.38
C GLN A 699 17.58 15.89 -36.33
N SER A 700 16.30 15.56 -36.57
CA SER A 700 15.23 16.55 -36.79
C SER A 700 14.11 16.59 -35.73
N VAL A 701 14.00 15.60 -34.82
CA VAL A 701 12.81 15.44 -33.95
C VAL A 701 13.09 15.65 -32.45
N ALA A 702 14.30 15.36 -31.97
CA ALA A 702 14.60 15.36 -30.53
C ALA A 702 14.36 16.70 -29.77
N PRO A 703 14.81 17.88 -30.26
CA PRO A 703 14.82 19.09 -29.42
C PRO A 703 13.45 19.77 -29.23
N ARG A 704 12.45 19.50 -30.08
CA ARG A 704 11.18 20.28 -30.08
C ARG A 704 10.10 19.79 -29.13
N ILE A 705 10.16 18.55 -28.64
CA ILE A 705 9.12 17.99 -27.76
C ILE A 705 9.38 18.36 -26.30
N GLN A 706 10.65 18.46 -25.89
CA GLN A 706 11.03 18.67 -24.50
C GLN A 706 10.82 20.13 -24.03
N GLU A 707 10.89 21.10 -24.96
CA GLU A 707 10.66 22.53 -24.71
C GLU A 707 9.17 22.90 -24.56
N MET A 708 8.27 22.16 -25.20
CA MET A 708 6.82 22.43 -25.13
C MET A 708 6.20 21.97 -23.80
N VAL A 709 6.72 20.89 -23.21
CA VAL A 709 6.21 20.32 -21.95
C VAL A 709 6.62 21.13 -20.72
N SER A 710 7.85 21.66 -20.69
CA SER A 710 8.34 22.50 -19.59
C SER A 710 7.58 23.84 -19.51
N ASN A 711 7.47 24.54 -20.64
CA ASN A 711 6.76 25.82 -20.73
C ASN A 711 5.26 25.68 -20.38
N SER A 712 4.61 24.57 -20.75
CA SER A 712 3.21 24.31 -20.41
C SER A 712 2.97 24.21 -18.90
N LYS A 713 3.90 23.60 -18.14
CA LYS A 713 3.75 23.46 -16.68
C LYS A 713 3.96 24.80 -15.96
N ALA A 714 4.98 25.56 -16.36
CA ALA A 714 5.26 26.89 -15.80
C ALA A 714 4.14 27.90 -16.06
N LEU A 715 3.46 27.82 -17.22
CA LEU A 715 2.28 28.65 -17.52
C LEU A 715 1.05 28.26 -16.70
N LEU A 716 0.86 26.98 -16.37
CA LEU A 716 -0.23 26.52 -15.51
C LEU A 716 -0.06 26.90 -14.03
N GLU A 717 1.17 26.92 -13.53
CA GLU A 717 1.46 27.36 -12.16
C GLU A 717 1.39 28.89 -12.04
N SER A 718 2.02 29.64 -12.96
CA SER A 718 2.00 31.12 -12.94
C SER A 718 0.65 31.76 -13.27
N SER A 719 -0.27 31.04 -13.92
CA SER A 719 -1.65 31.53 -14.15
C SER A 719 -2.55 31.34 -12.93
N ARG A 720 -2.31 30.36 -12.06
CA ARG A 720 -3.07 30.21 -10.80
C ARG A 720 -2.81 31.33 -9.80
N GLU A 721 -1.57 31.81 -9.70
CA GLU A 721 -1.21 32.85 -8.71
C GLU A 721 -1.69 34.27 -9.09
N LYS A 722 -2.03 34.52 -10.37
CA LYS A 722 -2.38 35.85 -10.88
C LYS A 722 -3.88 36.07 -11.17
N LEU A 723 -4.73 35.09 -10.89
CA LEU A 723 -6.17 35.12 -11.26
C LEU A 723 -7.14 35.04 -10.07
N ILE A 724 -6.69 35.36 -8.86
CA ILE A 724 -7.59 35.71 -7.76
C ILE A 724 -7.96 37.19 -7.90
N VAL A 725 -8.92 37.49 -8.77
CA VAL A 725 -9.70 38.74 -8.64
C VAL A 725 -10.51 38.59 -7.35
N ALA A 726 -10.09 39.28 -6.29
CA ALA A 726 -10.79 39.26 -5.02
C ALA A 726 -12.24 39.71 -5.22
N ARG A 727 -13.20 38.81 -4.97
CA ARG A 727 -14.64 39.10 -5.04
C ARG A 727 -15.05 40.00 -3.88
N THR A 728 -14.69 41.28 -3.95
CA THR A 728 -15.09 42.29 -2.97
C THR A 728 -16.57 42.70 -3.15
N TRP A 729 -17.02 43.66 -2.34
CA TRP A 729 -18.22 44.46 -2.60
C TRP A 729 -17.79 45.93 -2.68
N ASP A 730 -18.46 46.72 -3.52
CA ASP A 730 -18.32 48.18 -3.48
C ASP A 730 -19.17 48.76 -2.33
N ASP A 731 -20.41 48.26 -2.16
CA ASP A 731 -21.35 48.68 -1.11
C ASP A 731 -21.10 48.00 0.26
N MET A 732 -19.92 48.19 0.85
CA MET A 732 -19.67 47.76 2.25
C MET A 732 -20.45 48.58 3.29
N GLY A 733 -21.04 49.72 2.92
CA GLY A 733 -21.77 50.63 3.83
C GLY A 733 -23.13 50.12 4.32
N VAL A 734 -23.57 48.94 3.86
CA VAL A 734 -24.85 48.32 4.24
C VAL A 734 -24.76 47.53 5.57
N TYR A 735 -23.55 47.16 6.01
CA TYR A 735 -23.32 46.31 7.18
C TYR A 735 -22.80 47.12 8.37
N ASP A 736 -23.41 46.91 9.55
CA ASP A 736 -23.00 47.57 10.79
C ASP A 736 -21.73 46.90 11.36
N MET A 737 -20.58 47.45 11.00
CA MET A 737 -19.26 46.93 11.38
C MET A 737 -19.04 46.88 12.91
N SER A 738 -19.84 47.60 13.73
CA SER A 738 -19.71 47.51 15.19
C SER A 738 -20.26 46.21 15.77
N GLN A 739 -21.02 45.43 15.00
CA GLN A 739 -21.55 44.12 15.41
C GLN A 739 -20.52 42.98 15.21
N TYR A 740 -19.43 43.24 14.49
CA TYR A 740 -18.37 42.27 14.22
C TYR A 740 -17.16 42.52 15.12
N SER A 741 -16.71 41.49 15.83
CA SER A 741 -15.48 41.57 16.64
C SER A 741 -14.72 40.25 16.65
N LEU A 742 -13.41 40.34 16.92
CA LEU A 742 -12.52 39.20 17.13
C LEU A 742 -11.62 39.44 18.35
N LYS A 743 -11.46 38.43 19.20
CA LYS A 743 -10.58 38.47 20.36
C LYS A 743 -9.87 37.12 20.56
N VAL A 744 -8.54 37.13 20.68
CA VAL A 744 -7.80 35.94 21.10
C VAL A 744 -7.98 35.74 22.61
N VAL A 745 -8.46 34.56 23.00
CA VAL A 745 -8.72 34.16 24.39
C VAL A 745 -7.69 33.12 24.79
N SER A 746 -7.25 33.16 26.06
CA SER A 746 -6.32 32.18 26.62
C SER A 746 -6.68 31.92 28.08
N ASP A 747 -6.66 30.64 28.46
CA ASP A 747 -6.97 30.18 29.82
C ASP A 747 -5.82 30.50 30.82
N ALA A 748 -4.63 30.82 30.29
CA ALA A 748 -3.44 31.18 31.04
C ALA A 748 -3.12 32.69 30.92
N PRO A 749 -2.49 33.31 31.94
CA PRO A 749 -2.08 34.70 31.86
C PRO A 749 -1.09 34.92 30.71
N GLN A 750 -1.42 35.84 29.81
CA GLN A 750 -0.63 36.11 28.61
C GLN A 750 0.74 36.70 28.99
N LYS A 751 1.82 36.07 28.51
CA LYS A 751 3.15 36.70 28.51
C LYS A 751 3.11 37.86 27.51
N LEU A 752 3.58 39.04 27.91
CA LEU A 752 3.78 40.18 27.03
C LEU A 752 5.26 40.27 26.67
N ASN A 753 5.59 40.57 25.40
CA ASN A 753 6.96 40.93 25.03
C ASN A 753 7.31 42.37 25.46
N ALA A 754 8.55 42.78 25.21
CA ALA A 754 9.06 44.11 25.57
C ALA A 754 8.27 45.29 24.94
N ASN A 755 7.48 45.04 23.89
CA ASN A 755 6.64 46.03 23.22
C ASN A 755 5.16 45.98 23.69
N GLY A 756 4.83 45.20 24.73
CA GLY A 756 3.47 45.05 25.24
C GLY A 756 2.55 44.18 24.37
N ILE A 757 3.10 43.41 23.43
CA ILE A 757 2.33 42.52 22.54
C ILE A 757 2.21 41.13 23.21
N PRO A 758 1.03 40.49 23.21
CA PRO A 758 0.87 39.12 23.71
C PRO A 758 1.70 38.11 22.90
N THR A 759 2.49 37.28 23.57
CA THR A 759 3.35 36.27 22.96
C THR A 759 2.89 34.85 23.33
N PHE A 760 2.66 34.04 22.30
CA PHE A 760 2.26 32.64 22.39
C PHE A 760 3.40 31.72 21.94
N ALA A 761 3.45 30.51 22.47
CA ALA A 761 4.47 29.53 22.08
C ALA A 761 4.15 28.91 20.71
N LEU A 762 5.18 28.57 19.93
CA LEU A 762 5.01 27.86 18.66
C LEU A 762 4.26 26.53 18.87
N GLY A 763 3.19 26.32 18.10
CA GLY A 763 2.27 25.17 18.21
C GLY A 763 1.23 25.27 19.33
N GLN A 764 1.14 26.39 20.07
CA GLN A 764 0.13 26.55 21.11
C GLN A 764 -1.27 26.74 20.51
N LYS A 765 -2.27 25.99 20.98
CA LYS A 765 -3.68 26.17 20.60
C LYS A 765 -4.12 27.63 20.82
N LEU A 766 -4.79 28.21 19.82
CA LEU A 766 -5.29 29.59 19.88
C LEU A 766 -6.82 29.60 19.78
N THR A 767 -7.50 29.92 20.87
CA THR A 767 -8.95 30.16 20.89
C THR A 767 -9.23 31.59 20.44
N VAL A 768 -10.08 31.76 19.44
CA VAL A 768 -10.57 33.06 18.96
C VAL A 768 -12.07 33.13 19.22
N GLU A 769 -12.46 34.08 20.06
CA GLU A 769 -13.85 34.43 20.29
C GLU A 769 -14.27 35.48 19.26
N TRP A 770 -15.46 35.32 18.68
CA TRP A 770 -15.98 36.16 17.61
C TRP A 770 -17.41 36.60 17.92
N THR A 771 -17.81 37.73 17.33
CA THR A 771 -19.22 38.17 17.28
C THR A 771 -19.60 38.57 15.87
N ALA A 772 -20.88 38.39 15.54
CA ALA A 772 -21.49 38.78 14.27
C ALA A 772 -23.02 38.98 14.47
N PRO A 773 -23.73 39.72 13.61
CA PRO A 773 -25.19 39.81 13.68
C PRO A 773 -25.86 38.46 13.37
N LEU A 774 -27.11 38.27 13.83
CA LEU A 774 -27.90 37.04 13.62
C LEU A 774 -28.07 36.63 12.13
N ASN A 775 -27.90 37.55 11.20
CA ASN A 775 -28.00 37.33 9.75
C ASN A 775 -26.62 37.31 9.06
N HIS A 776 -25.54 36.94 9.77
CA HIS A 776 -24.24 36.71 9.17
C HIS A 776 -24.27 35.59 8.11
N GLY A 777 -23.24 35.52 7.27
CA GLY A 777 -23.28 34.64 6.11
C GLY A 777 -22.99 33.18 6.48
N ALA A 778 -23.67 32.26 5.80
CA ALA A 778 -23.46 30.81 5.94
C ALA A 778 -22.04 30.35 5.55
N LYS A 779 -21.27 31.21 4.86
CA LYS A 779 -19.88 30.96 4.45
C LYS A 779 -18.90 31.97 5.05
N ASP A 780 -19.23 32.52 6.23
CA ASP A 780 -18.32 33.39 6.99
C ASP A 780 -17.16 32.57 7.58
N TRP A 781 -15.96 33.15 7.62
CA TRP A 781 -14.72 32.44 7.97
C TRP A 781 -13.71 33.34 8.70
N ILE A 782 -12.82 32.73 9.48
CA ILE A 782 -11.67 33.41 10.10
C ILE A 782 -10.37 32.81 9.55
N GLY A 783 -9.41 33.66 9.23
CA GLY A 783 -8.05 33.25 8.83
C GLY A 783 -6.96 33.97 9.61
N ILE A 784 -5.81 33.32 9.77
CA ILE A 784 -4.62 33.89 10.40
C ILE A 784 -3.59 34.36 9.37
N TYR A 785 -3.10 35.59 9.55
CA TYR A 785 -2.19 36.27 8.62
C TYR A 785 -1.01 36.85 9.40
N LYS A 786 0.17 36.93 8.75
CA LYS A 786 1.30 37.68 9.32
C LYS A 786 0.99 39.17 9.19
N VAL A 787 1.23 39.94 10.24
CA VAL A 787 1.09 41.41 10.22
C VAL A 787 1.96 41.98 9.10
N SER A 788 1.48 43.03 8.43
CA SER A 788 2.03 43.64 7.20
C SER A 788 1.92 42.84 5.89
N SER A 789 1.42 41.60 5.88
CA SER A 789 1.25 40.83 4.63
C SER A 789 0.09 41.32 3.72
N ASN A 790 -0.81 42.18 4.21
CA ASN A 790 -1.90 42.74 3.41
C ASN A 790 -1.82 44.28 3.48
N ASN A 791 -1.85 44.93 2.31
CA ASN A 791 -1.73 46.40 2.20
C ASN A 791 -2.97 47.17 2.70
N SER A 792 -4.03 46.47 3.11
CA SER A 792 -5.29 47.03 3.59
C SER A 792 -5.78 46.27 4.82
N SER A 793 -6.43 46.99 5.74
CA SER A 793 -7.20 46.42 6.85
C SER A 793 -8.59 45.94 6.42
N LYS A 794 -9.14 46.48 5.31
CA LYS A 794 -10.52 46.20 4.84
C LYS A 794 -10.63 45.02 3.86
N VAL A 795 -9.54 44.61 3.23
CA VAL A 795 -9.50 43.52 2.25
C VAL A 795 -8.26 42.67 2.48
N THR A 796 -8.39 41.35 2.38
CA THR A 796 -7.26 40.41 2.32
C THR A 796 -6.86 40.16 0.86
N THR A 797 -5.59 40.38 0.54
CA THR A 797 -5.00 40.17 -0.79
C THR A 797 -4.06 38.97 -0.87
N VAL A 798 -3.66 38.42 0.29
CA VAL A 798 -2.76 37.25 0.37
C VAL A 798 -3.52 36.03 0.90
N ALA A 799 -3.32 34.87 0.27
CA ALA A 799 -3.95 33.62 0.69
C ALA A 799 -3.50 33.17 2.10
N SER A 800 -4.44 32.69 2.91
CA SER A 800 -4.20 32.15 4.26
C SER A 800 -3.28 30.92 4.29
N LYS A 801 -3.18 30.19 3.17
CA LYS A 801 -2.51 28.88 3.03
C LYS A 801 -3.13 27.84 3.97
N ASN A 802 -4.42 27.51 3.74
CA ASN A 802 -5.26 26.54 4.48
C ASN A 802 -5.49 26.79 5.99
N ARG A 803 -4.81 27.79 6.57
CA ARG A 803 -4.95 28.26 7.95
C ARG A 803 -6.15 29.18 8.12
N TYR A 804 -7.33 28.60 7.93
CA TYR A 804 -8.62 29.23 8.12
C TYR A 804 -9.68 28.20 8.55
N LEU A 805 -10.74 28.69 9.18
CA LEU A 805 -11.90 27.91 9.62
C LEU A 805 -13.18 28.65 9.20
N TYR A 806 -14.19 27.91 8.75
CA TYR A 806 -15.54 28.45 8.58
C TYR A 806 -16.26 28.55 9.93
N ILE A 807 -17.21 29.47 10.02
CA ILE A 807 -17.97 29.80 11.23
C ILE A 807 -19.43 29.34 11.09
N GLY A 808 -19.99 29.41 9.88
CA GLY A 808 -21.40 29.19 9.62
C GLY A 808 -21.89 27.80 10.02
N ARG A 809 -22.99 27.77 10.77
CA ARG A 809 -23.72 26.57 11.17
C ARG A 809 -24.21 25.76 9.97
N ASP A 810 -23.85 24.47 9.91
CA ASP A 810 -24.64 23.51 9.14
C ASP A 810 -25.96 23.26 9.89
N LEU A 811 -27.06 23.65 9.25
CA LEU A 811 -28.41 23.50 9.79
C LEU A 811 -29.05 22.14 9.47
N GLY A 812 -28.36 21.26 8.72
CA GLY A 812 -28.88 19.95 8.33
C GLY A 812 -30.10 19.99 7.39
N LEU A 813 -30.32 21.14 6.72
CA LEU A 813 -31.53 21.46 5.96
C LEU A 813 -31.28 21.65 4.45
N GLY A 814 -30.63 20.64 3.85
CA GLY A 814 -30.53 20.48 2.40
C GLY A 814 -29.22 20.97 1.76
N GLU A 815 -28.85 20.30 0.66
CA GLU A 815 -27.77 20.63 -0.28
C GLU A 815 -26.46 21.18 0.32
N ALA A 816 -25.68 20.29 0.93
CA ALA A 816 -24.27 20.53 1.17
C ALA A 816 -23.49 20.64 -0.16
N GLU A 817 -23.27 21.87 -0.63
CA GLU A 817 -22.41 22.14 -1.79
C GLU A 817 -20.96 21.64 -1.57
N GLU A 818 -20.28 21.25 -2.67
CA GLU A 818 -18.90 20.77 -2.61
C GLU A 818 -17.96 21.76 -1.90
N GLY A 819 -17.39 21.33 -0.78
CA GLY A 819 -16.36 22.05 -0.03
C GLY A 819 -16.69 22.38 1.44
N VAL A 820 -17.92 22.14 1.90
CA VAL A 820 -18.33 22.48 3.29
C VAL A 820 -18.16 21.30 4.27
N GLU A 821 -18.56 20.07 3.89
CA GLU A 821 -18.70 18.92 4.80
C GLU A 821 -17.40 18.46 5.54
N ASN A 822 -16.21 18.84 5.06
CA ASN A 822 -14.93 18.35 5.61
C ASN A 822 -14.33 19.23 6.72
N HIS A 823 -15.02 20.27 7.19
CA HIS A 823 -14.50 21.20 8.21
C HIS A 823 -15.29 21.25 9.52
N ALA A 824 -16.31 20.40 9.68
CA ALA A 824 -16.84 20.00 10.97
C ALA A 824 -16.42 18.55 11.28
N GLY A 825 -15.43 18.36 12.16
CA GLY A 825 -15.12 17.04 12.73
C GLY A 825 -14.17 16.12 11.95
N LYS A 826 -13.20 16.65 11.17
CA LYS A 826 -11.98 15.91 10.77
C LYS A 826 -10.81 16.78 10.28
N GLY A 827 -10.34 17.66 11.16
CA GLY A 827 -9.13 18.46 10.96
C GLY A 827 -8.88 19.40 12.13
N ASP A 828 -7.72 20.03 12.15
CA ASP A 828 -7.12 20.69 13.33
C ASP A 828 -7.77 22.04 13.68
N GLY A 829 -9.08 22.03 13.98
CA GLY A 829 -9.77 23.17 14.57
C GLY A 829 -11.24 22.88 14.84
N GLU A 830 -11.72 23.36 15.99
CA GLU A 830 -13.07 23.10 16.48
C GLU A 830 -13.84 24.41 16.66
N VAL A 831 -15.15 24.37 16.37
CA VAL A 831 -16.09 25.48 16.58
C VAL A 831 -16.93 25.13 17.80
N TYR A 832 -16.77 25.89 18.89
CA TYR A 832 -17.52 25.70 20.11
C TYR A 832 -18.52 26.84 20.30
N GLU A 833 -19.79 26.45 20.40
CA GLU A 833 -20.92 27.21 20.95
C GLU A 833 -21.30 28.48 20.16
N GLU A 834 -22.55 28.53 19.70
CA GLU A 834 -23.21 29.75 19.21
C GLU A 834 -24.23 30.20 20.27
N GLU A 835 -23.92 31.29 20.98
CA GLU A 835 -24.83 31.95 21.91
C GLU A 835 -25.43 33.20 21.28
N VAL A 836 -26.73 33.45 21.50
CA VAL A 836 -27.35 34.74 21.19
C VAL A 836 -27.22 35.63 22.42
N VAL A 837 -26.48 36.73 22.27
CA VAL A 837 -26.15 37.67 23.34
C VAL A 837 -26.74 39.03 23.03
N TRP A 838 -27.31 39.68 24.04
CA TRP A 838 -27.78 41.06 23.95
C TRP A 838 -26.63 42.03 24.25
N VAL A 839 -26.30 42.89 23.28
CA VAL A 839 -25.31 43.97 23.44
C VAL A 839 -25.88 45.24 22.82
N ASP A 840 -25.87 46.35 23.58
CA ASP A 840 -26.35 47.67 23.15
C ASP A 840 -27.74 47.65 22.48
N GLU A 841 -28.69 46.99 23.15
CA GLU A 841 -30.09 46.78 22.71
C GLU A 841 -30.26 45.99 21.39
N LYS A 842 -29.19 45.35 20.88
CA LYS A 842 -29.21 44.49 19.69
C LYS A 842 -28.94 43.02 20.06
N GLU A 843 -29.62 42.10 19.37
CA GLU A 843 -29.29 40.68 19.40
C GLU A 843 -28.10 40.40 18.45
N ILE A 844 -27.03 39.81 18.97
CA ILE A 844 -25.87 39.36 18.19
C ILE A 844 -25.55 37.88 18.48
N CYS A 845 -24.98 37.19 17.50
CA CYS A 845 -24.40 35.88 17.70
C CYS A 845 -22.95 36.02 18.19
N ARG A 846 -22.57 35.18 19.16
CA ARG A 846 -21.23 35.07 19.71
C ARG A 846 -20.82 33.61 19.74
N GLY A 847 -19.57 33.32 19.40
CA GLY A 847 -19.05 31.97 19.50
C GLY A 847 -17.53 31.89 19.53
N ARG A 848 -16.98 30.67 19.54
CA ARG A 848 -15.54 30.42 19.60
C ARG A 848 -15.08 29.47 18.50
N VAL A 849 -13.89 29.74 17.97
CA VAL A 849 -13.16 28.83 17.08
C VAL A 849 -11.76 28.60 17.65
N VAL A 850 -11.27 27.36 17.62
CA VAL A 850 -9.93 27.01 18.11
C VAL A 850 -9.05 26.60 16.94
N PHE A 851 -7.89 27.24 16.81
CA PHE A 851 -6.86 26.89 15.84
C PHE A 851 -5.81 26.00 16.51
N LEU A 852 -5.59 24.80 15.97
CA LEU A 852 -4.51 23.88 16.32
C LEU A 852 -3.79 23.38 15.03
N GLY A 853 -2.73 22.57 15.17
CA GLY A 853 -2.06 21.88 14.06
C GLY A 853 -1.77 22.69 12.80
N ASP A 854 -2.18 22.18 11.64
CA ASP A 854 -1.94 22.80 10.33
C ASP A 854 -2.78 24.06 10.11
N LYS A 855 -3.68 24.41 11.03
CA LYS A 855 -4.34 25.72 11.08
C LYS A 855 -3.47 26.79 11.74
N LEU A 856 -2.40 26.42 12.46
CA LEU A 856 -1.43 27.36 13.06
C LEU A 856 -0.22 27.65 12.16
N PRO A 857 0.43 28.82 12.29
CA PRO A 857 1.66 29.14 11.60
C PRO A 857 2.88 28.51 12.29
N TRP A 858 3.41 27.44 11.71
CA TRP A 858 4.66 26.79 12.18
C TRP A 858 5.93 27.58 11.80
N PHE A 859 5.99 28.87 12.15
CA PHE A 859 7.16 29.75 12.10
C PHE A 859 6.97 31.00 12.98
N GLN A 860 8.08 31.59 13.44
CA GLN A 860 8.04 32.76 14.34
C GLN A 860 7.61 34.06 13.63
N GLY A 861 6.97 34.96 14.38
CA GLY A 861 6.65 36.32 13.96
C GLY A 861 5.34 36.87 14.55
N THR A 862 4.97 38.07 14.14
CA THR A 862 3.72 38.74 14.56
C THR A 862 2.57 38.42 13.60
N PHE A 863 1.41 38.05 14.14
CA PHE A 863 0.21 37.62 13.42
C PHE A 863 -1.04 38.39 13.88
N GLU A 864 -2.07 38.31 13.05
CA GLU A 864 -3.42 38.86 13.26
C GLU A 864 -4.45 37.87 12.70
N PHE A 865 -5.59 37.72 13.37
CA PHE A 865 -6.76 37.05 12.79
C PHE A 865 -7.66 38.08 12.11
N ARG A 866 -8.27 37.69 10.98
CA ARG A 866 -9.24 38.49 10.22
C ARG A 866 -10.54 37.71 10.04
N TYR A 867 -11.68 38.38 10.25
CA TYR A 867 -13.02 37.85 9.99
C TYR A 867 -13.42 38.21 8.56
N HIS A 868 -13.91 37.23 7.81
CA HIS A 868 -14.28 37.33 6.40
C HIS A 868 -15.73 36.91 6.16
N HIS A 869 -16.47 37.71 5.41
CA HIS A 869 -17.90 37.48 5.17
C HIS A 869 -18.18 36.69 3.87
N ASN A 870 -19.03 35.68 3.98
CA ASN A 870 -19.77 34.96 2.95
C ASN A 870 -18.94 34.52 1.73
N GLY A 871 -17.85 33.78 2.00
CA GLY A 871 -16.94 33.25 0.99
C GLY A 871 -16.13 34.30 0.23
N ARG A 872 -16.06 35.55 0.72
CA ARG A 872 -15.34 36.68 0.10
C ARG A 872 -14.13 37.10 0.92
N TYR A 873 -13.38 38.07 0.41
CA TYR A 873 -12.14 38.58 1.01
C TYR A 873 -12.27 39.96 1.69
N ASN A 874 -13.50 40.49 1.80
CA ASN A 874 -13.81 41.66 2.63
C ASN A 874 -13.58 41.30 4.11
N VAL A 875 -12.93 42.19 4.85
CA VAL A 875 -12.58 42.00 6.26
C VAL A 875 -13.55 42.77 7.14
N MET A 876 -14.31 42.06 7.99
CA MET A 876 -15.31 42.67 8.88
C MET A 876 -14.69 43.09 10.22
N ALA A 877 -13.78 42.28 10.76
CA ALA A 877 -13.07 42.53 12.02
C ALA A 877 -11.64 41.98 11.98
N VAL A 878 -10.76 42.53 12.82
CA VAL A 878 -9.34 42.14 12.95
C VAL A 878 -8.96 42.13 14.43
N THR A 879 -8.16 41.16 14.88
CA THR A 879 -7.61 41.17 16.25
C THR A 879 -6.52 42.21 16.42
N THR A 880 -6.22 42.58 17.66
CA THR A 880 -4.91 43.15 17.99
C THR A 880 -3.79 42.21 17.51
N PRO A 881 -2.62 42.73 17.09
CA PRO A 881 -1.44 41.91 16.84
C PRO A 881 -1.05 41.05 18.04
N PHE A 882 -0.56 39.85 17.76
CA PHE A 882 0.06 38.96 18.74
C PHE A 882 1.30 38.29 18.12
N GLU A 883 2.22 37.82 18.95
CA GLU A 883 3.45 37.18 18.52
C GLU A 883 3.39 35.66 18.74
N ILE A 884 3.93 34.88 17.81
CA ILE A 884 4.22 33.47 18.00
C ILE A 884 5.73 33.30 17.97
N ALA A 885 6.29 32.75 19.04
CA ALA A 885 7.73 32.68 19.26
C ALA A 885 8.18 31.30 19.81
N VAL A 886 9.49 31.09 19.78
CA VAL A 886 10.18 29.96 20.44
C VAL A 886 11.23 30.53 21.39
N GLU A 887 11.28 30.00 22.61
CA GLU A 887 12.36 30.31 23.57
C GLU A 887 13.68 29.74 23.04
N SER A 888 14.54 30.61 22.50
CA SER A 888 15.87 30.21 22.02
C SER A 888 16.81 29.97 23.19
N ARG A 889 17.53 28.85 23.12
CA ARG A 889 18.49 28.39 24.13
C ARG A 889 19.93 28.40 23.63
N GLN A 890 20.18 28.90 22.42
CA GLN A 890 21.49 28.92 21.75
C GLN A 890 22.61 29.62 22.57
N GLY A 891 22.25 30.46 23.56
CA GLY A 891 23.18 31.12 24.48
C GLY A 891 23.37 30.45 25.86
N GLU A 892 22.76 29.29 26.12
CA GLU A 892 23.00 28.52 27.37
C GLU A 892 24.43 27.95 27.36
N LYS A 893 25.24 28.28 28.37
CA LYS A 893 26.67 27.86 28.41
C LYS A 893 26.87 26.36 28.64
N GLU A 894 25.90 25.68 29.23
CA GLU A 894 25.90 24.22 29.39
C GLU A 894 24.49 23.67 29.13
N HIS A 895 24.36 22.85 28.08
CA HIS A 895 23.17 22.01 27.90
C HIS A 895 23.44 20.62 28.45
N THR A 896 22.60 20.16 29.39
CA THR A 896 22.56 18.74 29.79
C THR A 896 21.46 17.99 29.03
N VAL A 897 21.63 16.68 28.83
CA VAL A 897 20.62 15.81 28.19
C VAL A 897 19.26 15.90 28.90
N ALA A 898 19.26 16.05 30.22
CA ALA A 898 18.05 16.25 31.02
C ALA A 898 17.39 17.61 30.74
N SER A 899 18.17 18.70 30.70
CA SER A 899 17.65 20.04 30.34
C SER A 899 17.04 20.05 28.94
N ILE A 900 17.75 19.50 27.95
CA ILE A 900 17.27 19.45 26.56
C ILE A 900 15.98 18.64 26.46
N SER A 901 15.92 17.45 27.08
CA SER A 901 14.74 16.57 26.97
C SER A 901 13.51 17.13 27.69
N GLN A 902 13.68 17.79 28.84
CA GLN A 902 12.62 18.51 29.53
C GLN A 902 12.11 19.72 28.74
N ALA A 903 13.00 20.46 28.06
CA ALA A 903 12.62 21.59 27.22
C ALA A 903 11.93 21.17 25.90
N LEU A 904 12.34 20.03 25.32
CA LEU A 904 11.72 19.48 24.11
C LEU A 904 10.30 18.94 24.33
N LEU A 905 10.07 18.21 25.43
CA LEU A 905 8.83 17.46 25.64
C LEU A 905 7.55 18.32 25.46
N PRO A 906 7.42 19.52 26.06
CA PRO A 906 6.26 20.38 25.82
C PRO A 906 6.13 20.89 24.39
N PHE A 907 7.23 21.02 23.64
CA PHE A 907 7.16 21.40 22.22
C PHE A 907 6.77 20.23 21.33
N VAL A 908 7.26 19.01 21.61
CA VAL A 908 6.85 17.80 20.91
C VAL A 908 5.36 17.53 21.14
N GLN A 909 4.86 17.67 22.37
CA GLN A 909 3.43 17.58 22.69
C GLN A 909 2.57 18.54 21.84
N ARG A 910 3.05 19.76 21.61
CA ARG A 910 2.40 20.72 20.70
C ARG A 910 2.53 20.35 19.22
N CYS A 911 3.56 19.62 18.80
CA CYS A 911 3.66 19.08 17.45
C CYS A 911 2.65 17.96 17.19
N TYR A 912 2.21 17.28 18.24
CA TYR A 912 1.08 16.33 18.30
C TYR A 912 -0.26 17.02 18.59
N ASP A 913 -0.34 18.35 18.43
CA ASP A 913 -1.55 19.16 18.60
C ASP A 913 -2.23 19.05 19.99
N SER A 914 -1.47 18.55 20.96
CA SER A 914 -1.88 18.23 22.34
C SER A 914 -2.91 17.10 22.48
N ASP A 915 -2.99 16.18 21.50
CA ASP A 915 -3.81 14.98 21.57
C ASP A 915 -3.34 14.02 22.69
N GLU A 916 -4.19 13.81 23.70
CA GLU A 916 -3.92 12.93 24.84
C GLU A 916 -3.81 11.43 24.50
N GLU A 917 -4.27 10.98 23.33
CA GLU A 917 -4.11 9.59 22.90
C GLU A 917 -2.75 9.30 22.24
N THR A 918 -2.14 10.29 21.55
CA THR A 918 -0.90 10.07 20.78
C THR A 918 0.33 10.84 21.24
N MET A 919 0.18 11.94 22.01
CA MET A 919 1.35 12.73 22.44
C MET A 919 2.18 12.02 23.52
N PRO A 920 3.52 12.14 23.49
CA PRO A 920 4.37 11.58 24.54
C PRO A 920 4.15 12.30 25.88
N CYS A 921 3.93 11.55 26.94
CA CYS A 921 3.73 12.06 28.30
C CYS A 921 5.04 12.24 29.06
N THR A 922 6.05 11.41 28.76
CA THR A 922 7.40 11.49 29.34
C THR A 922 8.47 11.58 28.26
N ALA A 923 9.69 11.98 28.63
CA ALA A 923 10.76 12.22 27.66
C ALA A 923 11.35 10.92 27.07
N ASP A 924 11.27 9.81 27.79
CA ASP A 924 11.69 8.47 27.40
C ASP A 924 10.62 7.70 26.62
N GLU A 925 9.36 8.16 26.63
CA GLU A 925 8.27 7.54 25.88
C GLU A 925 8.51 7.63 24.36
N ARG A 926 8.19 6.55 23.65
CA ARG A 926 8.33 6.52 22.20
C ARG A 926 7.19 7.26 21.51
N PHE A 927 7.54 8.02 20.48
CA PHE A 927 6.62 8.70 19.57
C PHE A 927 5.69 7.68 18.89
N LEU A 928 4.39 7.85 19.09
CA LEU A 928 3.34 7.06 18.44
C LEU A 928 2.89 7.75 17.15
N MET A 929 2.41 7.00 16.15
CA MET A 929 1.77 7.53 14.93
C MET A 929 2.51 8.68 14.20
N ILE A 930 3.85 8.77 14.32
CA ILE A 930 4.58 9.91 13.75
C ILE A 930 4.49 9.94 12.22
N ASN A 931 4.12 11.10 11.68
CA ASN A 931 4.08 11.37 10.25
C ASN A 931 5.15 12.41 9.86
N GLU A 932 5.37 12.60 8.55
CA GLU A 932 6.38 13.54 8.05
C GLU A 932 6.12 14.99 8.52
N THR A 933 4.86 15.44 8.57
CA THR A 933 4.50 16.78 9.05
C THR A 933 4.93 16.99 10.51
N ILE A 934 4.62 16.05 11.41
CA ILE A 934 5.02 16.07 12.82
C ILE A 934 6.55 16.06 12.95
N ALA A 935 7.23 15.19 12.20
CA ALA A 935 8.70 15.13 12.20
C ALA A 935 9.34 16.45 11.72
N GLN A 936 8.80 17.08 10.68
CA GLN A 936 9.23 18.39 10.20
C GLN A 936 8.95 19.52 11.22
N ARG A 937 7.78 19.52 11.89
CA ARG A 937 7.46 20.44 13.00
C ARG A 937 8.50 20.32 14.12
N ILE A 938 8.83 19.09 14.52
CA ILE A 938 9.81 18.78 15.59
C ILE A 938 11.21 19.29 15.22
N VAL A 939 11.74 18.93 14.04
CA VAL A 939 13.07 19.39 13.56
C VAL A 939 13.15 20.91 13.51
N LYS A 940 12.10 21.58 13.02
CA LYS A 940 12.07 23.04 12.93
C LYS A 940 12.11 23.70 14.31
N GLY A 941 11.49 23.09 15.32
CA GLY A 941 11.66 23.51 16.71
C GLY A 941 13.09 23.35 17.21
N ILE A 942 13.74 22.22 16.93
CA ILE A 942 15.15 21.98 17.30
C ILE A 942 16.07 23.04 16.68
N GLN A 943 15.87 23.39 15.41
CA GLN A 943 16.60 24.46 14.72
C GLN A 943 16.39 25.82 15.40
N LEU A 944 15.15 26.16 15.78
CA LEU A 944 14.83 27.43 16.44
C LEU A 944 15.27 27.50 17.91
N MET A 945 15.28 26.38 18.63
CA MET A 945 15.67 26.30 20.05
C MET A 945 17.20 26.22 20.22
N TYR A 946 17.88 25.39 19.42
CA TYR A 946 19.29 25.03 19.62
C TYR A 946 20.21 25.36 18.44
N GLY A 947 19.68 25.89 17.33
CA GLY A 947 20.48 26.28 16.16
C GLY A 947 20.94 25.09 15.28
N ILE A 948 20.64 23.85 15.69
CA ILE A 948 21.01 22.65 14.95
C ILE A 948 19.95 22.31 13.91
N GLU A 949 20.37 22.24 12.64
CA GLU A 949 19.55 21.72 11.56
C GLU A 949 19.73 20.20 11.42
N PHE A 950 18.62 19.46 11.51
CA PHE A 950 18.54 18.03 11.20
C PHE A 950 17.63 17.81 9.99
N THR A 951 17.60 16.60 9.44
CA THR A 951 16.53 16.20 8.51
C THR A 951 15.42 15.47 9.28
N TRP A 952 14.19 15.47 8.75
CA TRP A 952 13.03 14.95 9.50
C TRP A 952 13.14 13.44 9.79
N GLU A 953 13.86 12.68 8.95
CA GLU A 953 14.08 11.24 9.18
C GLU A 953 14.82 10.96 10.50
N VAL A 954 15.59 11.93 11.03
CA VAL A 954 16.26 11.81 12.33
C VAL A 954 15.26 11.58 13.46
N VAL A 955 14.09 12.22 13.41
CA VAL A 955 13.03 12.07 14.42
C VAL A 955 12.39 10.67 14.34
N ALA A 956 12.26 10.14 13.12
CA ALA A 956 11.77 8.77 12.86
C ALA A 956 12.80 7.68 13.21
N VAL A 957 14.06 8.04 13.47
CA VAL A 957 15.14 7.13 13.93
C VAL A 957 15.30 7.18 15.45
N ASP A 958 15.27 8.37 16.06
CA ASP A 958 15.45 8.55 17.51
C ASP A 958 14.15 8.28 18.31
N MET A 959 12.99 8.50 17.70
CA MET A 959 11.66 8.08 18.17
C MET A 959 11.28 8.48 19.62
N SER A 960 11.99 9.42 20.26
CA SER A 960 11.75 9.85 21.65
C SER A 960 12.47 11.17 21.96
N CYS A 961 12.00 11.92 22.96
CA CYS A 961 12.63 13.19 23.34
C CYS A 961 14.04 12.96 23.95
N LEU A 962 14.25 11.84 24.64
CA LEU A 962 15.52 11.48 25.27
C LEU A 962 16.63 11.18 24.24
N HIS A 963 16.33 10.41 23.19
CA HIS A 963 17.32 10.13 22.14
C HIS A 963 17.61 11.37 21.28
N LEU A 964 16.59 12.19 20.96
CA LEU A 964 16.81 13.50 20.35
C LEU A 964 17.68 14.41 21.23
N ALA A 965 17.47 14.41 22.55
CA ALA A 965 18.29 15.18 23.48
C ALA A 965 19.74 14.71 23.53
N LEU A 966 19.99 13.40 23.51
CA LEU A 966 21.33 12.82 23.37
C LEU A 966 22.00 13.25 22.05
N ARG A 967 21.24 13.27 20.95
CA ARG A 967 21.75 13.72 19.63
C ARG A 967 22.04 15.21 19.59
N ILE A 968 21.17 16.06 20.13
CA ILE A 968 21.35 17.51 20.25
C ILE A 968 22.56 17.82 21.13
N PHE A 969 22.69 17.16 22.30
CA PHE A 969 23.86 17.28 23.16
C PHE A 969 25.16 16.92 22.43
N THR A 970 25.15 15.81 21.69
CA THR A 970 26.32 15.35 20.93
C THR A 970 26.67 16.29 19.77
N ALA A 971 25.66 16.81 19.07
CA ALA A 971 25.83 17.79 18.00
C ALA A 971 26.37 19.13 18.54
N ASN A 972 25.77 19.67 19.61
CA ASN A 972 26.25 20.87 20.29
C ASN A 972 27.71 20.70 20.75
N ARG A 973 28.07 19.55 21.36
CA ARG A 973 29.46 19.29 21.78
C ARG A 973 30.43 19.17 20.60
N ALA A 974 29.98 18.69 19.43
CA ALA A 974 30.79 18.62 18.22
C ALA A 974 30.94 19.98 17.50
N LEU A 975 29.95 20.86 17.63
CA LEU A 975 29.91 22.19 17.00
C LEU A 975 30.45 23.31 17.91
N ALA A 976 30.50 23.12 19.23
CA ALA A 976 31.00 24.09 20.21
C ALA A 976 32.40 24.67 19.93
N PRO A 977 33.38 23.95 19.32
CA PRO A 977 34.66 24.55 18.92
C PRO A 977 34.56 25.63 17.83
N PHE A 978 33.39 25.78 17.19
CA PHE A 978 33.17 26.64 16.03
C PHE A 978 32.11 27.73 16.24
N SER A 979 31.34 27.70 17.34
CA SER A 979 30.21 28.60 17.58
C SER A 979 30.57 29.94 18.23
N THR A 980 31.82 30.15 18.66
CA THR A 980 32.23 31.26 19.54
C THR A 980 32.94 32.45 18.85
N PHE A 981 33.03 32.46 17.51
CA PHE A 981 33.88 33.40 16.77
C PHE A 981 33.20 34.71 16.29
N SER A 982 31.92 34.96 16.60
CA SER A 982 31.17 36.11 16.05
C SER A 982 31.20 37.40 16.89
N ASP A 983 31.06 37.32 18.21
CA ASP A 983 30.63 38.50 19.00
C ASP A 983 31.79 39.30 19.63
N ASP A 984 32.88 38.62 20.01
CA ASP A 984 33.87 39.17 20.95
C ASP A 984 34.87 40.18 20.35
N GLN A 985 34.86 40.38 19.03
CA GLN A 985 35.64 41.46 18.38
C GLN A 985 34.95 42.82 18.40
N SER A 986 33.64 42.89 18.70
CA SER A 986 32.90 44.15 18.76
C SER A 986 33.07 44.90 20.09
N SER A 987 33.30 44.15 21.17
CA SER A 987 33.33 44.65 22.55
C SER A 987 34.69 45.25 22.95
N GLN A 988 35.79 44.60 22.59
CA GLN A 988 37.13 45.01 23.03
C GLN A 988 37.65 46.28 22.33
N ALA A 989 37.16 46.60 21.13
CA ALA A 989 37.57 47.79 20.38
C ALA A 989 37.12 49.12 21.03
N ALA A 990 36.10 49.09 21.89
CA ALA A 990 35.55 50.29 22.55
C ALA A 990 36.23 50.64 23.88
N ALA A 991 37.02 49.73 24.46
CA ALA A 991 37.62 49.89 25.79
C ALA A 991 39.04 50.51 25.78
N THR A 992 39.61 50.77 24.60
CA THR A 992 41.01 51.24 24.42
C THR A 992 41.11 52.63 23.80
N ALA A 993 40.04 53.44 23.91
CA ALA A 993 39.95 54.79 23.38
C ALA A 993 39.41 55.79 24.42
N VAL A 994 40.19 55.99 25.49
CA VAL A 994 40.07 57.07 26.49
C VAL A 994 41.45 57.69 26.70
#